data_AF-A0A409X0Y1-F1
#
_entry.id   AF-A0A409X0Y1-F1
#
_cell.length_a   1.000
_cell.length_b   1.000
_cell.length_c   1.000
_cell.angle_alpha   90.00
_cell.angle_beta   90.00
_cell.angle_gamma   90.00
#
_symmetry.space_group_name_H-M   'P 1'
#
loop_
_entity.id
_entity.type
_entity.pdbx_description
1 polymer ?
#
loop_
_entity_poly.entity_id
_entity_poly.type
_entity_poly.pdbx_seq_one_letter_code
_entity_poly.pdbx_strand_id
1 'polypeptide(L)'
;MRLNDLSHAQAADKVERVEEAQKKERLKWLNLKQSFDALTAQHGIAMNIINLASSNDVPALHRIFRNYRTQEWSIHRLEIKITEAIHGFYEAKGFSDLEMKLATAVYIYGGGGALHALHKSPFRFPSRKTITPELKENRIRITVGEPKMEDILFNIAVMFKPDVGNAPAAQPPRVLMTLSMDEISCNARACYLASTDEIAGLCEHAAKELSSLKVGENYDTLEAVREAVLSKKVHIGQEVFVAAFCRNDDTGYGARPVIIMPTCKRSGFRDSVTIIEMLRRAWIISPFGETLHGPLIDLSSDGDSRRRAAFYMLCNVRLLQPTDQLYPYVRNLKGLNLWTGSNGAVQDFDYRHTFKRTRKAICTRDSFLINDIAITKNDVLTRLEEVILKSRVRLSSEASSAPPSKLDRLKAAEHAFALYSPKDPQNVPVTAECLGFIAEIRHLDTAQFNPSELKTHNALCLFSEMVHALIEPFINPTLTLSDQITSLVTFSHLCCALWIKNESSFIPQELYSDLQCIVRAAVFRVAHTKVLDPNRRVLLCLLGDNSVEILFGRVRMIGGHSPNGDIGEFQTRFSAAITLDKIFDRFKDWEMKSVRLQLKRSSDMDHLAPRNWTGELQASSCDLELCWSDALKRVDQIAQKYGLNVDFSIFDNWMQTGVDLMRPKGGRYVGISAEVNRGLGEDSFENADDDNLDSSHPLNLDCLDIEPIVFDPDDQPSEDVVAEVQQQFLDIHQSHFLLRCHHSPRRSLR
;
A
#
# COMPACT_ATOMS: atom_id res chain seq x y z
N MET A 1 -61.33 27.06 70.84
CA MET A 1 -61.90 26.64 72.14
C MET A 1 -60.87 26.88 73.22
N ARG A 2 -61.17 27.74 74.21
CA ARG A 2 -60.28 27.99 75.35
C ARG A 2 -60.28 26.75 76.25
N LEU A 3 -59.17 26.48 76.95
CA LEU A 3 -58.98 25.27 77.77
C LEU A 3 -60.04 25.08 78.87
N ASN A 4 -60.83 26.10 79.19
CA ASN A 4 -61.81 26.09 80.27
C ASN A 4 -63.16 25.41 79.92
N ASP A 5 -63.36 24.96 78.67
CA ASP A 5 -64.64 24.37 78.21
C ASP A 5 -64.57 22.87 77.84
N LEU A 6 -63.49 22.17 78.20
CA LEU A 6 -63.31 20.74 77.91
C LEU A 6 -63.61 19.88 79.14
N SER A 7 -64.34 18.76 78.99
CA SER A 7 -64.47 17.78 80.07
C SER A 7 -63.12 17.14 80.37
N HIS A 8 -62.91 16.64 81.60
CA HIS A 8 -61.64 16.03 81.99
C HIS A 8 -61.18 14.91 81.03
N ALA A 9 -62.12 14.12 80.50
CA ALA A 9 -61.84 13.10 79.50
C ALA A 9 -61.41 13.69 78.13
N GLN A 10 -62.04 14.78 77.68
CA GLN A 10 -61.67 15.47 76.44
C GLN A 10 -60.34 16.21 76.55
N ALA A 11 -60.01 16.74 77.74
CA ALA A 11 -58.72 17.34 78.03
C ALA A 11 -57.60 16.28 78.04
N ALA A 12 -57.84 15.10 78.64
CA ALA A 12 -56.90 13.98 78.64
C ALA A 12 -56.62 13.43 77.24
N ASP A 13 -57.66 13.18 76.43
CA ASP A 13 -57.51 12.73 75.03
C ASP A 13 -56.82 13.79 74.15
N LYS A 14 -57.08 15.08 74.38
CA LYS A 14 -56.35 16.16 73.70
C LYS A 14 -54.87 16.21 74.11
N VAL A 15 -54.54 15.95 75.38
CA VAL A 15 -53.16 15.86 75.87
C VAL A 15 -52.47 14.66 75.23
N GLU A 16 -53.09 13.50 75.21
CA GLU A 16 -52.56 12.28 74.60
C GLU A 16 -52.29 12.45 73.10
N ARG A 17 -53.24 13.04 72.34
CA ARG A 17 -53.03 13.37 70.91
C ARG A 17 -51.91 14.37 70.69
N VAL A 18 -51.76 15.36 71.58
CA VAL A 18 -50.66 16.34 71.50
C VAL A 18 -49.32 15.69 71.84
N GLU A 19 -49.27 14.79 72.83
CA GLU A 19 -48.08 14.02 73.19
C GLU A 19 -47.67 13.06 72.07
N GLU A 20 -48.61 12.36 71.44
CA GLU A 20 -48.36 11.52 70.27
C GLU A 20 -47.88 12.33 69.06
N ALA A 21 -48.50 13.48 68.79
CA ALA A 21 -48.07 14.39 67.74
C ALA A 21 -46.67 14.94 68.02
N GLN A 22 -46.37 15.32 69.26
CA GLN A 22 -45.05 15.79 69.69
C GLN A 22 -43.99 14.69 69.57
N LYS A 23 -44.32 13.44 69.93
CA LYS A 23 -43.44 12.28 69.77
C LYS A 23 -43.15 11.99 68.30
N LYS A 24 -44.17 12.08 67.44
CA LYS A 24 -44.03 11.91 65.98
C LYS A 24 -43.16 13.00 65.35
N GLU A 25 -43.36 14.26 65.73
CA GLU A 25 -42.53 15.39 65.27
C GLU A 25 -41.09 15.28 65.79
N ARG A 26 -40.88 14.85 67.04
CA ARG A 26 -39.55 14.58 67.58
C ARG A 26 -38.82 13.48 66.82
N LEU A 27 -39.52 12.41 66.44
CA LEU A 27 -38.95 11.31 65.65
C LEU A 27 -38.61 11.76 64.23
N LYS A 28 -39.46 12.57 63.59
CA LYS A 28 -39.15 13.21 62.29
C LYS A 28 -37.92 14.10 62.38
N TRP A 29 -37.82 14.94 63.42
CA TRP A 29 -36.65 15.81 63.62
C TRP A 29 -35.37 15.01 63.85
N LEU A 30 -35.41 13.94 64.64
CA LEU A 30 -34.26 13.05 64.85
C LEU A 30 -33.81 12.39 63.55
N ASN A 31 -34.75 11.90 62.72
CA ASN A 31 -34.43 11.33 61.41
C ASN A 31 -33.86 12.38 60.46
N LEU A 32 -34.41 13.59 60.45
CA LEU A 32 -33.90 14.70 59.64
C LEU A 32 -32.49 15.10 60.07
N LYS A 33 -32.24 15.17 61.38
CA LYS A 33 -30.92 15.44 61.94
C LYS A 33 -29.91 14.35 61.55
N GLN A 34 -30.26 13.08 61.68
CA GLN A 34 -29.41 11.97 61.23
C GLN A 34 -29.12 12.05 59.73
N SER A 35 -30.12 12.39 58.92
CA SER A 35 -29.93 12.59 57.48
C SER A 35 -29.03 13.78 57.17
N PHE A 36 -29.15 14.89 57.91
CA PHE A 36 -28.31 16.08 57.76
C PHE A 36 -26.87 15.82 58.19
N ASP A 37 -26.66 15.12 59.31
CA ASP A 37 -25.35 14.72 59.80
C ASP A 37 -24.66 13.79 58.80
N ALA A 38 -25.40 12.84 58.21
CA ALA A 38 -24.90 11.96 57.15
C ALA A 38 -24.52 12.73 55.87
N LEU A 39 -25.35 13.68 55.43
CA LEU A 39 -25.04 14.55 54.29
C LEU A 39 -23.82 15.44 54.54
N THR A 40 -23.69 15.99 55.75
CA THR A 40 -22.54 16.82 56.14
C THR A 40 -21.24 16.00 56.14
N ALA A 41 -21.29 14.75 56.63
CA ALA A 41 -20.16 13.84 56.57
C ALA A 41 -19.77 13.50 55.12
N GLN A 42 -20.75 13.21 54.26
CA GLN A 42 -20.52 12.96 52.84
C GLN A 42 -19.94 14.18 52.11
N HIS A 43 -20.43 15.39 52.43
CA HIS A 43 -19.88 16.63 51.90
C HIS A 43 -18.41 16.83 52.32
N GLY A 44 -18.07 16.55 53.59
CA GLY A 44 -16.69 16.58 54.07
C GLY A 44 -15.77 15.65 53.28
N ILE A 45 -16.19 14.40 53.05
CA ILE A 45 -15.43 13.43 52.25
C ILE A 45 -15.28 13.90 50.79
N ALA A 46 -16.35 14.44 50.20
CA ALA A 46 -16.30 14.97 48.83
C ALA A 46 -15.29 16.12 48.69
N MET A 47 -15.25 17.03 49.67
CA MET A 47 -14.27 18.12 49.70
C MET A 47 -12.84 17.60 49.88
N ASN A 48 -12.63 16.57 50.70
CA ASN A 48 -11.33 15.91 50.80
C ASN A 48 -10.89 15.29 49.49
N ILE A 49 -11.78 14.61 48.75
CA ILE A 49 -11.47 14.05 47.44
C ILE A 49 -11.03 15.15 46.46
N ILE A 50 -11.74 16.29 46.44
CA ILE A 50 -11.37 17.44 45.60
C ILE A 50 -9.99 17.98 46.00
N ASN A 51 -9.73 18.14 47.30
CA ASN A 51 -8.44 18.61 47.82
C ASN A 51 -7.29 17.64 47.48
N LEU A 52 -7.52 16.33 47.61
CA LEU A 52 -6.54 15.30 47.26
C LEU A 52 -6.23 15.33 45.76
N ALA A 53 -7.25 15.45 44.92
CA ALA A 53 -7.09 15.51 43.46
C ALA A 53 -6.48 16.83 42.97
N SER A 54 -6.72 17.95 43.67
CA SER A 54 -6.16 19.26 43.30
C SER A 54 -4.73 19.45 43.78
N SER A 55 -4.34 18.80 44.88
CA SER A 55 -3.04 19.02 45.54
C SER A 55 -2.01 17.93 45.24
N ASN A 56 -2.41 16.82 44.62
CA ASN A 56 -1.53 15.69 44.34
C ASN A 56 -1.70 15.17 42.91
N ASP A 57 -0.61 14.71 42.31
CA ASP A 57 -0.64 13.93 41.07
C ASP A 57 -1.16 12.51 41.35
N VAL A 58 -2.48 12.35 41.38
CA VAL A 58 -3.10 11.05 41.68
C VAL A 58 -2.92 10.08 40.50
N PRO A 59 -2.19 8.96 40.68
CA PRO A 59 -1.98 8.00 39.60
C PRO A 59 -3.27 7.34 39.12
N ALA A 60 -3.51 7.35 37.80
CA ALA A 60 -4.67 6.77 37.13
C ALA A 60 -6.03 7.28 37.64
N LEU A 61 -6.12 8.55 38.07
CA LEU A 61 -7.31 9.11 38.69
C LEU A 61 -8.61 8.80 37.93
N HIS A 62 -8.61 9.01 36.61
CA HIS A 62 -9.75 8.70 35.73
C HIS A 62 -10.20 7.24 35.84
N ARG A 63 -9.28 6.31 36.00
CA ARG A 63 -9.56 4.88 36.15
C ARG A 63 -10.07 4.54 37.55
N ILE A 64 -9.57 5.22 38.60
CA ILE A 64 -10.12 5.09 39.96
C ILE A 64 -11.60 5.50 39.97
N PHE A 65 -11.94 6.63 39.35
CA PHE A 65 -13.33 7.07 39.21
C PHE A 65 -14.19 6.14 38.35
N ARG A 66 -13.63 5.56 37.28
CA ARG A 66 -14.30 4.51 36.49
C ARG A 66 -14.59 3.27 37.34
N ASN A 67 -13.63 2.83 38.15
CA ASN A 67 -13.78 1.68 39.05
C ASN A 67 -14.78 1.97 40.17
N TYR A 68 -14.80 3.20 40.71
CA TYR A 68 -15.83 3.65 41.64
C TYR A 68 -17.24 3.48 41.07
N ARG A 69 -17.45 3.92 39.83
CA ARG A 69 -18.76 3.80 39.16
C ARG A 69 -19.12 2.35 38.83
N THR A 70 -18.18 1.56 38.32
CA THR A 70 -18.45 0.19 37.84
C THR A 70 -18.56 -0.84 38.95
N GLN A 71 -17.88 -0.62 40.08
CA GLN A 71 -17.91 -1.51 41.24
C GLN A 71 -18.78 -0.96 42.38
N GLU A 72 -19.55 0.11 42.11
CA GLU A 72 -20.48 0.74 43.05
C GLU A 72 -19.85 1.03 44.43
N TRP A 73 -18.66 1.60 44.42
CA TRP A 73 -17.97 1.95 45.66
C TRP A 73 -18.70 3.07 46.40
N SER A 74 -18.62 3.08 47.74
CA SER A 74 -19.01 4.25 48.52
C SER A 74 -18.01 5.40 48.31
N ILE A 75 -18.45 6.64 48.54
CA ILE A 75 -17.58 7.83 48.43
C ILE A 75 -16.37 7.75 49.37
N HIS A 76 -16.56 7.15 50.56
CA HIS A 76 -15.46 6.92 51.49
C HIS A 76 -14.44 5.91 50.95
N ARG A 77 -14.89 4.83 50.28
CA ARG A 77 -13.99 3.87 49.63
C ARG A 77 -13.22 4.51 48.48
N LEU A 78 -13.83 5.46 47.76
CA LEU A 78 -13.13 6.25 46.74
C LEU A 78 -12.01 7.10 47.35
N GLU A 79 -12.28 7.81 48.45
CA GLU A 79 -11.27 8.57 49.19
C GLU A 79 -10.10 7.69 49.64
N ILE A 80 -10.38 6.51 50.20
CA ILE A 80 -9.35 5.52 50.58
C ILE A 80 -8.53 5.11 49.37
N LYS A 81 -9.17 4.76 48.24
CA LYS A 81 -8.46 4.31 47.04
C LYS A 81 -7.60 5.40 46.39
N ILE A 82 -8.06 6.66 46.42
CA ILE A 82 -7.25 7.80 45.99
C ILE A 82 -6.04 7.96 46.91
N THR A 83 -6.23 7.89 48.22
CA THR A 83 -5.16 7.99 49.20
C THR A 83 -4.13 6.85 49.04
N GLU A 84 -4.60 5.61 48.91
CA GLU A 84 -3.72 4.46 48.65
C GLU A 84 -2.97 4.60 47.32
N ALA A 85 -3.59 5.18 46.28
CA ALA A 85 -2.93 5.40 44.99
C ALA A 85 -1.81 6.44 45.09
N ILE A 86 -2.01 7.53 45.83
CA ILE A 86 -0.97 8.56 46.10
C ILE A 86 0.24 7.92 46.79
N HIS A 87 0.01 7.04 47.76
CA HIS A 87 1.08 6.34 48.49
C HIS A 87 1.64 5.12 47.76
N GLY A 88 1.10 4.76 46.59
CA GLY A 88 1.54 3.60 45.81
C GLY A 88 1.08 2.24 46.35
N PHE A 89 0.15 2.20 47.30
CA PHE A 89 -0.46 0.97 47.82
C PHE A 89 -1.58 0.41 46.93
N TYR A 90 -2.10 1.24 46.02
CA TYR A 90 -3.15 0.83 45.10
C TYR A 90 -2.81 1.18 43.64
N GLU A 91 -2.86 0.17 42.77
CA GLU A 91 -2.74 0.32 41.33
C GLU A 91 -4.08 0.04 40.64
N ALA A 92 -4.67 1.06 40.02
CA ALA A 92 -5.96 0.92 39.35
C ALA A 92 -5.84 0.02 38.11
N LYS A 93 -6.58 -1.10 38.09
CA LYS A 93 -6.70 -2.03 36.95
C LYS A 93 -7.88 -1.65 36.05
N GLY A 94 -7.94 -2.25 34.85
CA GLY A 94 -9.04 -2.07 33.90
C GLY A 94 -8.78 -0.99 32.85
N PHE A 95 -7.75 -1.20 32.02
CA PHE A 95 -7.41 -0.30 30.91
C PHE A 95 -8.56 -0.25 29.89
N SER A 96 -8.91 0.94 29.41
CA SER A 96 -9.80 1.07 28.26
C SER A 96 -9.08 0.66 26.98
N ASP A 97 -9.86 0.41 25.93
CA ASP A 97 -9.34 0.17 24.59
C ASP A 97 -8.45 1.32 24.10
N LEU A 98 -8.87 2.58 24.33
CA LEU A 98 -8.05 3.77 24.04
C LEU A 98 -6.70 3.72 24.75
N GLU A 99 -6.68 3.36 26.04
CA GLU A 99 -5.44 3.25 26.82
C GLU A 99 -4.52 2.15 26.26
N MET A 100 -5.09 1.02 25.84
CA MET A 100 -4.37 -0.08 25.20
C MET A 100 -3.79 0.34 23.85
N LYS A 101 -4.61 0.88 22.94
CA LYS A 101 -4.17 1.25 21.58
C LYS A 101 -3.13 2.37 21.61
N LEU A 102 -3.30 3.39 22.46
CA LEU A 102 -2.32 4.48 22.56
C LEU A 102 -0.98 3.98 23.12
N ALA A 103 -1.00 3.14 24.16
CA ALA A 103 0.22 2.54 24.70
C ALA A 103 0.93 1.67 23.66
N THR A 104 0.18 0.88 22.89
CA THR A 104 0.71 0.09 21.78
C THR A 104 1.35 0.97 20.71
N ALA A 105 0.68 2.05 20.28
CA ALA A 105 1.23 2.98 19.30
C ALA A 105 2.51 3.67 19.79
N VAL A 106 2.51 4.17 21.04
CA VAL A 106 3.69 4.80 21.66
C VAL A 106 4.84 3.81 21.78
N TYR A 107 4.57 2.55 22.09
CA TYR A 107 5.60 1.52 22.13
C TYR A 107 6.22 1.24 20.76
N ILE A 108 5.40 1.20 19.71
CA ILE A 108 5.90 0.92 18.35
C ILE A 108 6.76 2.08 17.84
N TYR A 109 6.38 3.34 18.09
CA TYR A 109 7.16 4.50 17.64
C TYR A 109 8.34 4.86 18.55
N GLY A 110 8.10 4.91 19.86
CA GLY A 110 9.06 5.42 20.85
C GLY A 110 9.80 4.31 21.62
N GLY A 111 9.51 3.05 21.32
CA GLY A 111 10.13 1.90 21.96
C GLY A 111 9.78 1.73 23.44
N GLY A 112 10.57 0.88 24.10
CA GLY A 112 10.36 0.55 25.52
C GLY A 112 10.54 1.73 26.47
N GLY A 113 11.45 2.66 26.15
CA GLY A 113 11.70 3.86 26.95
C GLY A 113 10.50 4.80 26.99
N ALA A 114 9.90 5.10 25.82
CA ALA A 114 8.71 5.94 25.75
C ALA A 114 7.51 5.30 26.45
N LEU A 115 7.28 4.00 26.25
CA LEU A 115 6.23 3.27 26.97
C LEU A 115 6.48 3.28 28.47
N HIS A 116 7.73 3.15 28.93
CA HIS A 116 8.06 3.20 30.35
C HIS A 116 7.72 4.57 30.95
N ALA A 117 8.10 5.66 30.27
CA ALA A 117 7.75 7.02 30.68
C ALA A 117 6.23 7.20 30.73
N LEU A 118 5.50 6.74 29.71
CA LEU A 118 4.03 6.80 29.66
C LEU A 118 3.38 6.00 30.80
N HIS A 119 3.92 4.82 31.11
CA HIS A 119 3.48 3.99 32.22
C HIS A 119 3.77 4.61 33.60
N LYS A 120 4.85 5.40 33.73
CA LYS A 120 5.20 6.13 34.96
C LYS A 120 4.54 7.50 35.09
N SER A 121 3.89 7.99 34.04
CA SER A 121 3.12 9.24 34.07
C SER A 121 1.94 9.18 35.06
N PRO A 122 1.36 10.33 35.46
CA PRO A 122 0.14 10.37 36.28
C PRO A 122 -1.03 9.56 35.69
N PHE A 123 -1.08 9.32 34.37
CA PHE A 123 -2.15 8.54 33.75
C PHE A 123 -1.97 7.02 33.85
N ARG A 124 -0.77 6.53 34.17
CA ARG A 124 -0.43 5.10 34.34
C ARG A 124 -0.99 4.20 33.23
N PHE A 125 -0.52 4.41 32.01
CA PHE A 125 -0.88 3.59 30.84
C PHE A 125 -0.39 2.13 30.97
N PRO A 126 -0.90 1.20 30.13
CA PRO A 126 -0.45 -0.20 30.10
C PRO A 126 1.06 -0.38 30.04
N SER A 127 1.55 -1.44 30.69
CA SER A 127 2.96 -1.84 30.59
C SER A 127 3.22 -2.67 29.34
N ARG A 128 4.51 -2.90 28.99
CA ARG A 128 4.89 -3.78 27.88
C ARG A 128 4.25 -5.17 27.99
N LYS A 129 4.26 -5.77 29.20
CA LYS A 129 3.67 -7.09 29.44
C LYS A 129 2.17 -7.10 29.14
N THR A 130 1.49 -5.99 29.42
CA THR A 130 0.05 -5.83 29.21
C THR A 130 -0.31 -5.72 27.73
N ILE A 131 0.48 -5.00 26.92
CA ILE A 131 0.23 -4.83 25.47
C ILE A 131 0.79 -5.97 24.61
N THR A 132 1.62 -6.86 25.17
CA THR A 132 2.27 -7.95 24.41
C THR A 132 1.29 -8.87 23.67
N PRO A 133 0.14 -9.28 24.24
CA PRO A 133 -0.83 -10.10 23.52
C PRO A 133 -1.33 -9.43 22.23
N GLU A 134 -1.58 -8.12 22.27
CA GLU A 134 -2.04 -7.34 21.12
C GLU A 134 -0.96 -7.25 20.02
N LEU A 135 0.31 -7.06 20.41
CA LEU A 135 1.43 -7.09 19.47
C LEU A 135 1.61 -8.45 18.79
N LYS A 136 1.17 -9.54 19.42
CA LYS A 136 1.26 -10.90 18.87
C LYS A 136 0.08 -11.25 17.96
N GLU A 137 -1.05 -10.55 18.08
CA GLU A 137 -2.26 -10.84 17.31
C GLU A 137 -2.05 -10.68 15.80
N ASN A 138 -1.27 -9.67 15.40
CA ASN A 138 -0.97 -9.39 13.99
C ASN A 138 0.36 -10.00 13.52
N ARG A 139 0.86 -11.03 14.21
CA ARG A 139 2.16 -11.63 13.87
C ARG A 139 2.04 -12.53 12.64
N ILE A 140 2.63 -12.08 11.53
CA ILE A 140 2.75 -12.88 10.30
C ILE A 140 3.75 -14.02 10.45
N ARG A 141 3.54 -15.11 9.72
CA ARG A 141 4.54 -16.18 9.51
C ARG A 141 5.51 -15.78 8.40
N ILE A 142 6.77 -16.12 8.62
CA ILE A 142 7.81 -16.07 7.58
C ILE A 142 7.73 -17.36 6.80
N THR A 143 7.80 -17.27 5.47
CA THR A 143 7.97 -18.44 4.62
C THR A 143 9.45 -18.82 4.62
N VAL A 144 9.75 -20.04 5.07
CA VAL A 144 11.11 -20.58 5.17
C VAL A 144 11.30 -21.68 4.12
N GLY A 145 12.31 -21.50 3.26
CA GLY A 145 12.54 -22.36 2.10
C GLY A 145 11.54 -22.05 0.99
N GLU A 146 10.82 -23.06 0.51
CA GLU A 146 9.84 -22.89 -0.56
C GLU A 146 8.53 -22.25 -0.07
N PRO A 147 7.78 -21.58 -0.96
CA PRO A 147 6.43 -21.08 -0.70
C PRO A 147 5.49 -22.17 -0.19
N LYS A 148 4.78 -21.90 0.92
CA LYS A 148 3.83 -22.86 1.53
C LYS A 148 2.43 -22.26 1.57
N MET A 149 1.45 -23.02 1.08
CA MET A 149 0.03 -22.62 1.13
C MET A 149 -0.44 -22.38 2.57
N GLU A 150 0.06 -23.16 3.54
CA GLU A 150 -0.30 -23.00 4.96
C GLU A 150 0.12 -21.62 5.50
N ASP A 151 1.31 -21.13 5.14
CA ASP A 151 1.80 -19.82 5.58
C ASP A 151 0.96 -18.69 4.98
N ILE A 152 0.63 -18.80 3.69
CA ILE A 152 -0.21 -17.82 2.98
C ILE A 152 -1.61 -17.77 3.61
N LEU A 153 -2.26 -18.92 3.79
CA LEU A 153 -3.60 -19.00 4.38
C LEU A 153 -3.63 -18.50 5.82
N PHE A 154 -2.60 -18.83 6.61
CA PHE A 154 -2.43 -18.29 7.95
C PHE A 154 -2.33 -16.76 7.92
N ASN A 155 -1.47 -16.21 7.07
CA ASN A 155 -1.28 -14.77 6.98
C ASN A 155 -2.53 -14.04 6.45
N ILE A 156 -3.27 -14.62 5.49
CA ILE A 156 -4.58 -14.09 5.07
C ILE A 156 -5.52 -14.02 6.28
N ALA A 157 -5.59 -15.07 7.10
CA ALA A 157 -6.42 -15.05 8.30
C ALA A 157 -5.98 -13.98 9.32
N VAL A 158 -4.68 -13.77 9.52
CA VAL A 158 -4.18 -12.70 10.40
C VAL A 158 -4.57 -11.30 9.89
N MET A 159 -4.51 -11.10 8.57
CA MET A 159 -4.74 -9.80 7.95
C MET A 159 -6.21 -9.43 7.76
N PHE A 160 -7.03 -10.40 7.36
CA PHE A 160 -8.36 -10.15 6.82
C PHE A 160 -9.50 -10.68 7.69
N LYS A 161 -9.21 -11.49 8.72
CA LYS A 161 -10.25 -11.94 9.65
C LYS A 161 -10.87 -10.74 10.38
N PRO A 162 -12.22 -10.61 10.36
CA PRO A 162 -12.89 -9.55 11.11
C PRO A 162 -12.68 -9.68 12.62
N ASP A 163 -12.51 -8.54 13.30
CA ASP A 163 -12.40 -8.50 14.75
C ASP A 163 -13.77 -8.83 15.40
N VAL A 164 -13.86 -10.00 16.04
CA VAL A 164 -15.11 -10.55 16.63
C VAL A 164 -15.63 -9.73 17.83
N GLY A 165 -14.84 -8.79 18.35
CA GLY A 165 -15.14 -8.03 19.58
C GLY A 165 -15.94 -6.74 19.39
N ASN A 166 -16.17 -6.29 18.16
CA ASN A 166 -17.01 -5.12 17.89
C ASN A 166 -18.40 -5.61 17.45
N ALA A 167 -19.46 -5.07 18.08
CA ALA A 167 -20.88 -5.32 17.76
C ALA A 167 -21.10 -5.47 16.25
N PRO A 168 -22.02 -6.34 15.77
CA PRO A 168 -22.01 -6.91 14.42
C PRO A 168 -21.87 -5.82 13.37
N ALA A 169 -20.62 -5.50 13.03
CA ALA A 169 -20.33 -4.60 11.95
C ALA A 169 -20.82 -5.36 10.72
N ALA A 170 -21.65 -4.70 9.92
CA ALA A 170 -21.98 -5.19 8.58
C ALA A 170 -20.70 -5.73 7.95
N GLN A 171 -20.77 -6.89 7.29
CA GLN A 171 -19.62 -7.49 6.61
C GLN A 171 -18.86 -6.39 5.86
N PRO A 172 -17.50 -6.41 5.89
CA PRO A 172 -16.72 -5.38 5.22
C PRO A 172 -17.21 -5.27 3.77
N PRO A 173 -17.36 -4.06 3.23
CA PRO A 173 -17.83 -3.90 1.87
C PRO A 173 -16.88 -4.66 0.95
N ARG A 174 -17.45 -5.52 0.09
CA ARG A 174 -16.71 -6.20 -0.96
C ARG A 174 -16.20 -5.16 -1.95
N VAL A 175 -14.92 -5.22 -2.27
CA VAL A 175 -14.20 -4.30 -3.15
C VAL A 175 -13.29 -5.10 -4.07
N LEU A 176 -12.77 -4.42 -5.09
CA LEU A 176 -11.75 -5.00 -5.94
C LEU A 176 -10.43 -5.09 -5.17
N MET A 177 -9.68 -6.16 -5.39
CA MET A 177 -8.40 -6.41 -4.75
C MET A 177 -7.27 -6.40 -5.77
N THR A 178 -6.10 -5.93 -5.34
CA THR A 178 -4.83 -5.99 -6.07
C THR A 178 -3.85 -6.85 -5.30
N LEU A 179 -3.10 -7.71 -5.99
CA LEU A 179 -1.94 -8.42 -5.44
C LEU A 179 -0.68 -7.63 -5.83
N SER A 180 -0.12 -6.89 -4.88
CA SER A 180 1.08 -6.09 -5.07
C SER A 180 2.31 -6.86 -4.57
N MET A 181 3.40 -6.83 -5.34
CA MET A 181 4.61 -7.60 -5.05
C MET A 181 5.86 -6.78 -5.31
N ASP A 182 6.76 -6.76 -4.32
CA ASP A 182 8.05 -6.07 -4.42
C ASP A 182 9.06 -6.70 -3.44
N GLU A 183 10.35 -6.36 -3.60
CA GLU A 183 11.42 -6.72 -2.68
C GLU A 183 11.83 -5.55 -1.78
N ILE A 184 12.09 -5.85 -0.51
CA ILE A 184 12.79 -4.94 0.39
C ILE A 184 14.19 -5.46 0.70
N SER A 185 15.22 -4.62 0.49
CA SER A 185 16.59 -4.95 0.90
C SER A 185 16.67 -5.24 2.40
N CYS A 186 17.41 -6.27 2.76
CA CYS A 186 17.59 -6.73 4.14
C CYS A 186 19.07 -6.90 4.51
N ASN A 187 19.35 -6.98 5.81
CA ASN A 187 20.67 -7.38 6.27
C ASN A 187 20.83 -8.87 5.98
N ALA A 188 21.84 -9.25 5.21
CA ALA A 188 22.11 -10.64 4.84
C ALA A 188 22.55 -11.47 6.04
N ARG A 189 21.58 -12.03 6.78
CA ARG A 189 21.81 -12.83 7.99
C ARG A 189 20.77 -13.94 8.12
N ALA A 190 21.24 -15.12 8.51
CA ALA A 190 20.37 -16.18 9.00
C ALA A 190 19.89 -15.86 10.43
N CYS A 191 18.68 -16.28 10.76
CA CYS A 191 18.13 -16.13 12.11
C CYS A 191 17.31 -17.36 12.52
N TYR A 192 17.13 -17.54 13.83
CA TYR A 192 16.38 -18.66 14.38
C TYR A 192 14.93 -18.27 14.69
N LEU A 193 13.98 -19.03 14.13
CA LEU A 193 12.55 -18.87 14.37
C LEU A 193 12.08 -19.85 15.45
N ALA A 194 12.11 -19.41 16.70
CA ALA A 194 11.68 -20.23 17.84
C ALA A 194 10.23 -20.73 17.77
N SER A 195 9.35 -20.10 16.98
CA SER A 195 7.96 -20.53 16.83
C SER A 195 7.81 -21.79 15.98
N THR A 196 8.72 -22.02 15.05
CA THR A 196 8.68 -23.17 14.14
C THR A 196 9.91 -24.05 14.27
N ASP A 197 10.87 -23.71 15.14
CA ASP A 197 12.16 -24.38 15.27
C ASP A 197 12.94 -24.40 13.95
N GLU A 198 12.97 -23.28 13.23
CA GLU A 198 13.55 -23.20 11.87
C GLU A 198 14.67 -22.16 11.74
N ILE A 199 15.58 -22.43 10.79
CA ILE A 199 16.57 -21.46 10.32
C ILE A 199 15.95 -20.65 9.18
N ALA A 200 15.75 -19.35 9.41
CA ALA A 200 15.29 -18.40 8.40
C ALA A 200 16.46 -17.55 7.88
N GLY A 201 16.20 -16.76 6.82
CA GLY A 201 17.18 -15.86 6.20
C GLY A 201 17.96 -16.50 5.05
N LEU A 202 17.68 -17.77 4.72
CA LEU A 202 18.16 -18.44 3.52
C LEU A 202 17.17 -18.24 2.38
N CYS A 203 17.67 -18.19 1.14
CA CYS A 203 16.83 -18.10 -0.04
C CYS A 203 16.00 -19.38 -0.26
N GLU A 204 15.01 -19.29 -1.15
CA GLU A 204 14.04 -20.33 -1.49
C GLU A 204 14.68 -21.67 -1.92
N HIS A 205 15.88 -21.64 -2.49
CA HIS A 205 16.63 -22.82 -2.92
C HIS A 205 17.05 -23.74 -1.76
N ALA A 206 17.04 -23.23 -0.52
CA ALA A 206 17.34 -24.01 0.66
C ALA A 206 16.46 -25.27 0.78
N ALA A 207 15.20 -25.20 0.36
CA ALA A 207 14.28 -26.35 0.40
C ALA A 207 14.66 -27.48 -0.57
N LYS A 208 15.36 -27.17 -1.67
CA LYS A 208 15.79 -28.16 -2.66
C LYS A 208 17.14 -28.78 -2.29
N GLU A 209 18.02 -28.01 -1.66
CA GLU A 209 19.39 -28.42 -1.36
C GLU A 209 19.55 -29.07 0.03
N LEU A 210 18.63 -28.80 0.95
CA LEU A 210 18.71 -29.28 2.34
C LEU A 210 17.51 -30.17 2.67
N SER A 211 17.77 -31.28 3.38
CA SER A 211 16.73 -32.22 3.80
C SER A 211 15.81 -31.64 4.89
N SER A 212 16.28 -30.63 5.62
CA SER A 212 15.52 -29.97 6.68
C SER A 212 16.10 -28.58 6.95
N LEU A 213 15.24 -27.68 7.40
CA LEU A 213 15.61 -26.39 7.97
C LEU A 213 15.30 -26.31 9.47
N LYS A 214 14.89 -27.43 10.07
CA LYS A 214 14.67 -27.53 11.52
C LYS A 214 16.00 -27.54 12.25
N VAL A 215 16.15 -26.71 13.28
CA VAL A 215 17.36 -26.73 14.11
C VAL A 215 17.43 -28.04 14.87
N GLY A 216 16.31 -28.49 15.46
CA GLY A 216 16.26 -29.78 16.15
C GLY A 216 17.18 -29.83 17.39
N GLU A 217 17.60 -31.04 17.75
CA GLU A 217 18.36 -31.30 18.98
C GLU A 217 19.89 -31.34 18.78
N ASN A 218 20.37 -31.35 17.53
CA ASN A 218 21.79 -31.49 17.20
C ASN A 218 22.27 -30.45 16.17
N TYR A 219 23.57 -30.45 15.88
CA TYR A 219 24.20 -29.46 14.99
C TYR A 219 24.22 -29.87 13.51
N ASP A 220 23.65 -31.04 13.15
CA ASP A 220 23.80 -31.60 11.81
C ASP A 220 23.16 -30.69 10.74
N THR A 221 21.96 -30.17 11.01
CA THR A 221 21.31 -29.20 10.12
C THR A 221 22.12 -27.91 9.98
N LEU A 222 22.73 -27.44 11.06
CA LEU A 222 23.51 -26.19 11.07
C LEU A 222 24.79 -26.34 10.25
N GLU A 223 25.49 -27.46 10.37
CA GLU A 223 26.66 -27.76 9.52
C GLU A 223 26.25 -27.96 8.06
N ALA A 224 25.14 -28.65 7.78
CA ALA A 224 24.62 -28.80 6.42
C ALA A 224 24.29 -27.45 5.77
N VAL A 225 23.62 -26.54 6.50
CA VAL A 225 23.36 -25.17 6.06
C VAL A 225 24.66 -24.42 5.79
N ARG A 226 25.62 -24.49 6.72
CA ARG A 226 26.92 -23.83 6.59
C ARG A 226 27.65 -24.29 5.32
N GLU A 227 27.74 -25.60 5.09
CA GLU A 227 28.38 -26.16 3.91
C GLU A 227 27.64 -25.78 2.62
N ALA A 228 26.31 -25.78 2.61
CA ALA A 228 25.52 -25.35 1.47
C ALA A 228 25.73 -23.86 1.12
N VAL A 229 25.90 -23.01 2.13
CA VAL A 229 26.20 -21.58 1.93
C VAL A 229 27.64 -21.38 1.46
N LEU A 230 28.62 -22.04 2.08
CA LEU A 230 30.04 -21.95 1.68
C LEU A 230 30.28 -22.47 0.26
N SER A 231 29.55 -23.52 -0.13
CA SER A 231 29.59 -24.07 -1.49
C SER A 231 28.73 -23.31 -2.51
N LYS A 232 28.09 -22.20 -2.12
CA LYS A 232 27.21 -21.36 -2.96
C LYS A 232 26.01 -22.12 -3.56
N LYS A 233 25.61 -23.25 -2.96
CA LYS A 233 24.38 -23.97 -3.34
C LYS A 233 23.14 -23.24 -2.84
N VAL A 234 23.25 -22.67 -1.64
CA VAL A 234 22.22 -21.86 -0.98
C VAL A 234 22.80 -20.48 -0.67
N HIS A 235 21.97 -19.44 -0.79
CA HIS A 235 22.38 -18.07 -0.49
C HIS A 235 21.68 -17.57 0.77
N ILE A 236 22.37 -16.70 1.52
CA ILE A 236 21.70 -15.87 2.52
C ILE A 236 20.98 -14.75 1.77
N GLY A 237 19.69 -14.57 2.05
CA GLY A 237 18.87 -13.57 1.37
C GLY A 237 19.40 -12.15 1.64
N GLN A 238 19.55 -11.37 0.57
CA GLN A 238 19.89 -9.94 0.62
C GLN A 238 18.66 -9.04 0.43
N GLU A 239 17.56 -9.66 0.01
CA GLU A 239 16.25 -9.05 -0.20
C GLU A 239 15.21 -9.97 0.43
N VAL A 240 14.09 -9.36 0.82
CA VAL A 240 12.89 -10.06 1.25
C VAL A 240 11.80 -9.76 0.23
N PHE A 241 11.36 -10.80 -0.47
CA PHE A 241 10.17 -10.74 -1.30
C PHE A 241 8.93 -10.61 -0.42
N VAL A 242 8.10 -9.62 -0.74
CA VAL A 242 6.85 -9.34 -0.06
C VAL A 242 5.72 -9.35 -1.07
N ALA A 243 4.73 -10.20 -0.83
CA ALA A 243 3.47 -10.17 -1.55
C ALA A 243 2.35 -9.72 -0.61
N ALA A 244 1.55 -8.76 -1.04
CA ALA A 244 0.49 -8.17 -0.24
C ALA A 244 -0.80 -8.01 -1.03
N PHE A 245 -1.93 -8.21 -0.35
CA PHE A 245 -3.23 -7.86 -0.90
C PHE A 245 -3.59 -6.43 -0.49
N CYS A 246 -4.03 -5.64 -1.47
CA CYS A 246 -4.39 -4.24 -1.32
C CYS A 246 -5.85 -4.06 -1.73
N ARG A 247 -6.64 -3.32 -0.92
CA ARG A 247 -8.02 -2.97 -1.27
C ARG A 247 -8.01 -1.79 -2.24
N ASN A 248 -8.80 -1.86 -3.31
CA ASN A 248 -9.07 -0.72 -4.19
C ASN A 248 -10.26 0.08 -3.67
N ASP A 249 -10.06 0.80 -2.57
CA ASP A 249 -11.10 1.57 -1.89
C ASP A 249 -10.52 2.82 -1.23
N ASP A 250 -11.35 3.75 -0.80
CA ASP A 250 -10.89 4.97 -0.10
C ASP A 250 -10.46 4.72 1.36
N THR A 251 -10.74 3.52 1.87
CA THR A 251 -10.41 3.06 3.22
C THR A 251 -9.80 1.66 3.21
N GLY A 252 -8.86 1.42 4.13
CA GLY A 252 -8.22 0.10 4.26
C GLY A 252 -7.37 -0.34 3.07
N TYR A 253 -6.97 0.57 2.18
CA TYR A 253 -6.15 0.30 0.99
C TYR A 253 -4.66 0.05 1.26
N GLY A 254 -4.23 0.14 2.53
CA GLY A 254 -2.86 -0.20 2.94
C GLY A 254 -2.53 -1.66 2.63
N ALA A 255 -1.27 -1.92 2.27
CA ALA A 255 -0.79 -3.26 1.93
C ALA A 255 -0.92 -4.22 3.12
N ARG A 256 -1.52 -5.40 2.88
CA ARG A 256 -1.64 -6.48 3.85
C ARG A 256 -0.73 -7.65 3.43
N PRO A 257 0.51 -7.74 3.94
CA PRO A 257 1.47 -8.74 3.52
C PRO A 257 1.00 -10.14 3.90
N VAL A 258 1.07 -11.06 2.94
CA VAL A 258 0.71 -12.48 3.10
C VAL A 258 1.86 -13.42 2.83
N ILE A 259 2.92 -12.93 2.17
CA ILE A 259 4.22 -13.60 2.10
C ILE A 259 5.28 -12.59 2.52
N ILE A 260 6.20 -13.04 3.36
CA ILE A 260 7.53 -12.46 3.53
C ILE A 260 8.54 -13.61 3.45
N MET A 261 9.46 -13.54 2.49
CA MET A 261 10.37 -14.64 2.20
C MET A 261 11.73 -14.07 1.77
N PRO A 262 12.86 -14.51 2.35
CA PRO A 262 14.18 -14.15 1.83
C PRO A 262 14.35 -14.70 0.42
N THR A 263 14.90 -13.90 -0.49
CA THR A 263 15.09 -14.31 -1.89
C THR A 263 16.51 -14.11 -2.38
N CYS A 264 16.82 -14.75 -3.51
CA CYS A 264 18.03 -14.47 -4.28
C CYS A 264 17.70 -14.23 -5.77
N LYS A 265 18.68 -13.76 -6.55
CA LYS A 265 18.49 -13.48 -7.98
C LYS A 265 18.46 -14.73 -8.87
N ARG A 266 18.65 -15.94 -8.31
CA ARG A 266 18.71 -17.20 -9.07
C ARG A 266 17.35 -17.69 -9.58
N SER A 267 16.26 -17.38 -8.87
CA SER A 267 14.91 -17.80 -9.29
C SER A 267 14.51 -17.17 -10.63
N GLY A 268 13.87 -17.97 -11.48
CA GLY A 268 13.39 -17.57 -12.80
C GLY A 268 11.94 -17.10 -12.78
N PHE A 269 11.41 -16.69 -13.94
CA PHE A 269 10.01 -16.25 -14.03
C PHE A 269 9.00 -17.38 -13.76
N ARG A 270 9.36 -18.65 -14.00
CA ARG A 270 8.49 -19.82 -13.72
C ARG A 270 8.22 -19.99 -12.22
N ASP A 271 9.23 -19.70 -11.38
CA ASP A 271 9.06 -19.69 -9.92
C ASP A 271 8.08 -18.57 -9.51
N SER A 272 8.20 -17.39 -10.12
CA SER A 272 7.25 -16.29 -9.92
C SER A 272 5.83 -16.66 -10.33
N VAL A 273 5.64 -17.33 -11.48
CA VAL A 273 4.31 -17.81 -11.92
C VAL A 273 3.69 -18.73 -10.85
N THR A 274 4.48 -19.67 -10.33
CA THR A 274 4.04 -20.62 -9.31
C THR A 274 3.62 -19.90 -8.02
N ILE A 275 4.44 -18.98 -7.51
CA ILE A 275 4.15 -18.20 -6.30
C ILE A 275 2.87 -17.38 -6.47
N ILE A 276 2.72 -16.69 -7.60
CA ILE A 276 1.57 -15.84 -7.86
C ILE A 276 0.29 -16.69 -7.95
N GLU A 277 0.32 -17.83 -8.65
CA GLU A 277 -0.84 -18.70 -8.74
C GLU A 277 -1.22 -19.30 -7.37
N MET A 278 -0.23 -19.66 -6.54
CA MET A 278 -0.48 -20.05 -5.15
C MET A 278 -1.19 -18.94 -4.35
N LEU A 279 -0.74 -17.69 -4.46
CA LEU A 279 -1.37 -16.53 -3.81
C LEU A 279 -2.81 -16.33 -4.28
N ARG A 280 -3.07 -16.42 -5.59
CA ARG A 280 -4.41 -16.31 -6.17
C ARG A 280 -5.34 -17.39 -5.64
N ARG A 281 -4.88 -18.65 -5.64
CA ARG A 281 -5.65 -19.78 -5.11
C ARG A 281 -5.93 -19.63 -3.62
N ALA A 282 -4.94 -19.21 -2.84
CA ALA A 282 -5.09 -18.95 -1.41
C ALA A 282 -6.18 -17.90 -1.15
N TRP A 283 -6.23 -16.84 -1.95
CA TRP A 283 -7.27 -15.81 -1.87
C TRP A 283 -8.67 -16.37 -2.15
N ILE A 284 -8.80 -17.22 -3.17
CA ILE A 284 -10.09 -17.83 -3.55
C ILE A 284 -10.61 -18.78 -2.47
N ILE A 285 -9.75 -19.68 -1.96
CA ILE A 285 -10.17 -20.74 -1.02
C ILE A 285 -10.27 -20.27 0.42
N SER A 286 -9.60 -19.17 0.78
CA SER A 286 -9.63 -18.66 2.15
C SER A 286 -11.04 -18.16 2.50
N PRO A 287 -11.60 -18.53 3.67
CA PRO A 287 -12.87 -17.97 4.14
C PRO A 287 -12.78 -16.45 4.42
N PHE A 288 -11.56 -15.91 4.53
CA PHE A 288 -11.28 -14.48 4.71
C PHE A 288 -10.72 -13.83 3.45
N GLY A 289 -10.84 -14.48 2.29
CA GLY A 289 -10.39 -13.97 1.00
C GLY A 289 -11.54 -13.45 0.14
N GLU A 290 -11.66 -13.97 -1.09
CA GLU A 290 -12.53 -13.42 -2.14
C GLU A 290 -14.01 -13.32 -1.76
N THR A 291 -14.52 -14.35 -1.08
CA THR A 291 -15.93 -14.40 -0.69
C THR A 291 -16.29 -13.25 0.26
N LEU A 292 -15.38 -12.90 1.17
CA LEU A 292 -15.61 -11.86 2.18
C LEU A 292 -15.20 -10.47 1.71
N HIS A 293 -14.09 -10.35 0.97
CA HIS A 293 -13.48 -9.05 0.65
C HIS A 293 -13.64 -8.63 -0.81
N GLY A 294 -13.97 -9.56 -1.72
CA GLY A 294 -14.17 -9.29 -3.14
C GLY A 294 -13.04 -9.84 -4.04
N PRO A 295 -13.23 -9.74 -5.37
CA PRO A 295 -12.39 -10.43 -6.35
C PRO A 295 -11.01 -9.79 -6.49
N LEU A 296 -10.02 -10.64 -6.76
CA LEU A 296 -8.66 -10.23 -7.13
C LEU A 296 -8.60 -10.00 -8.65
N ILE A 297 -8.36 -8.75 -9.06
CA ILE A 297 -8.44 -8.35 -10.47
C ILE A 297 -7.12 -7.83 -11.06
N ASP A 298 -6.20 -7.35 -10.23
CA ASP A 298 -4.95 -6.76 -10.69
C ASP A 298 -3.76 -7.46 -10.02
N LEU A 299 -2.74 -7.77 -10.82
CA LEU A 299 -1.43 -8.25 -10.36
C LEU A 299 -0.42 -7.13 -10.60
N SER A 300 0.24 -6.64 -9.55
CA SER A 300 1.02 -5.41 -9.59
C SER A 300 2.45 -5.57 -9.10
N SER A 301 3.38 -4.83 -9.74
CA SER A 301 4.82 -4.85 -9.48
C SER A 301 5.54 -3.62 -10.07
N ASP A 302 6.75 -3.37 -9.59
CA ASP A 302 7.75 -2.43 -10.10
C ASP A 302 8.16 -2.62 -11.59
N GLY A 303 7.88 -3.80 -12.15
CA GLY A 303 8.19 -4.16 -13.52
C GLY A 303 9.59 -4.73 -13.73
N ASP A 304 10.13 -5.52 -12.79
CA ASP A 304 11.31 -6.34 -13.07
C ASP A 304 11.05 -7.35 -14.20
N SER A 305 12.11 -7.78 -14.90
CA SER A 305 11.99 -8.66 -16.07
C SER A 305 11.33 -10.01 -15.75
N ARG A 306 11.58 -10.56 -14.55
CA ARG A 306 11.03 -11.87 -14.14
C ARG A 306 9.54 -11.75 -13.87
N ARG A 307 9.08 -10.73 -13.14
CA ARG A 307 7.65 -10.49 -12.91
C ARG A 307 6.93 -10.12 -14.18
N ARG A 308 7.53 -9.32 -15.08
CA ARG A 308 6.92 -9.00 -16.38
C ARG A 308 6.58 -10.27 -17.16
N ALA A 309 7.54 -11.18 -17.33
CA ALA A 309 7.30 -12.45 -18.01
C ALA A 309 6.21 -13.28 -17.32
N ALA A 310 6.25 -13.39 -15.99
CA ALA A 310 5.24 -14.12 -15.23
C ALA A 310 3.82 -13.53 -15.37
N PHE A 311 3.69 -12.21 -15.36
CA PHE A 311 2.42 -11.51 -15.53
C PHE A 311 1.82 -11.76 -16.90
N TYR A 312 2.62 -11.78 -17.96
CA TYR A 312 2.10 -12.13 -19.29
C TYR A 312 1.54 -13.54 -19.34
N MET A 313 2.25 -14.52 -18.74
CA MET A 313 1.76 -15.90 -18.64
C MET A 313 0.50 -16.06 -17.80
N LEU A 314 0.21 -15.15 -16.87
CA LEU A 314 -0.93 -15.26 -15.95
C LEU A 314 -2.12 -14.38 -16.31
N CYS A 315 -1.87 -13.26 -16.98
CA CYS A 315 -2.87 -12.23 -17.26
C CYS A 315 -3.23 -12.12 -18.75
N ASN A 316 -2.64 -12.94 -19.63
CA ASN A 316 -2.92 -12.92 -21.07
C ASN A 316 -3.19 -14.33 -21.62
N VAL A 317 -3.93 -15.16 -20.87
CA VAL A 317 -4.15 -16.58 -21.19
C VAL A 317 -5.43 -16.83 -21.97
N ARG A 318 -6.45 -15.98 -21.80
CA ARG A 318 -7.77 -16.22 -22.40
C ARG A 318 -8.37 -14.95 -22.98
N LEU A 319 -8.76 -15.00 -24.24
CA LEU A 319 -9.56 -13.94 -24.86
C LEU A 319 -10.96 -13.89 -24.23
N LEU A 320 -11.38 -12.70 -23.79
CA LEU A 320 -12.75 -12.48 -23.31
C LEU A 320 -13.79 -12.87 -24.36
N GLN A 321 -14.84 -13.53 -23.90
CA GLN A 321 -15.95 -14.03 -24.69
C GLN A 321 -17.22 -13.21 -24.41
N PRO A 322 -18.21 -13.22 -25.33
CA PRO A 322 -19.50 -12.54 -25.11
C PRO A 322 -20.27 -12.97 -23.85
N THR A 323 -19.97 -14.14 -23.29
CA THR A 323 -20.56 -14.65 -22.04
C THR A 323 -19.92 -14.06 -20.78
N ASP A 324 -18.75 -13.43 -20.89
CA ASP A 324 -18.06 -12.82 -19.75
C ASP A 324 -18.73 -11.51 -19.34
N GLN A 325 -18.88 -11.27 -18.04
CA GLN A 325 -19.55 -10.08 -17.49
C GLN A 325 -18.85 -8.76 -17.88
N LEU A 326 -17.54 -8.81 -18.13
CA LEU A 326 -16.75 -7.63 -18.54
C LEU A 326 -16.98 -7.28 -20.02
N TYR A 327 -17.26 -8.27 -20.86
CA TYR A 327 -17.27 -8.12 -22.32
C TYR A 327 -18.15 -6.97 -22.83
N PRO A 328 -19.38 -6.76 -22.32
CA PRO A 328 -20.23 -5.65 -22.75
C PRO A 328 -19.59 -4.27 -22.57
N TYR A 329 -18.68 -4.10 -21.60
CA TYR A 329 -18.04 -2.81 -21.30
C TYR A 329 -16.79 -2.53 -22.12
N VAL A 330 -16.15 -3.58 -22.68
CA VAL A 330 -14.82 -3.45 -23.31
C VAL A 330 -14.77 -3.88 -24.78
N ARG A 331 -15.77 -4.61 -25.27
CA ARG A 331 -15.78 -5.18 -26.64
C ARG A 331 -15.65 -4.15 -27.77
N ASN A 332 -16.13 -2.93 -27.55
CA ASN A 332 -16.18 -1.87 -28.57
C ASN A 332 -14.97 -0.93 -28.50
N LEU A 333 -14.04 -1.17 -27.58
CA LEU A 333 -12.85 -0.35 -27.38
C LEU A 333 -11.77 -0.78 -28.37
N LYS A 334 -11.77 -0.17 -29.57
CA LYS A 334 -10.86 -0.52 -30.67
C LYS A 334 -9.40 -0.50 -30.22
N GLY A 335 -8.69 -1.60 -30.48
CA GLY A 335 -7.28 -1.77 -30.12
C GLY A 335 -7.00 -2.12 -28.65
N LEU A 336 -7.99 -2.19 -27.77
CA LEU A 336 -7.77 -2.63 -26.38
C LEU A 336 -7.49 -4.14 -26.34
N ASN A 337 -6.37 -4.56 -25.75
CA ASN A 337 -6.11 -5.99 -25.57
C ASN A 337 -7.14 -6.66 -24.63
N LEU A 338 -7.90 -7.62 -25.16
CA LEU A 338 -8.95 -8.36 -24.45
C LEU A 338 -8.50 -9.73 -23.88
N TRP A 339 -7.19 -10.02 -23.88
CA TRP A 339 -6.64 -11.28 -23.36
C TRP A 339 -6.40 -11.17 -21.87
N THR A 340 -7.17 -11.87 -21.05
CA THR A 340 -7.12 -11.73 -19.58
C THR A 340 -6.64 -13.00 -18.90
N GLY A 341 -6.33 -12.89 -17.61
CA GLY A 341 -6.17 -14.00 -16.69
C GLY A 341 -7.49 -14.65 -16.29
N SER A 342 -7.42 -15.63 -15.39
CA SER A 342 -8.61 -16.18 -14.73
C SER A 342 -9.41 -15.06 -14.03
N ASN A 343 -10.74 -15.12 -14.11
CA ASN A 343 -11.68 -14.08 -13.65
C ASN A 343 -11.49 -12.68 -14.25
N GLY A 344 -10.84 -12.56 -15.43
CA GLY A 344 -10.64 -11.27 -16.07
C GLY A 344 -9.51 -10.45 -15.45
N ALA A 345 -8.61 -11.09 -14.69
CA ALA A 345 -7.48 -10.41 -14.07
C ALA A 345 -6.50 -9.86 -15.11
N VAL A 346 -5.90 -8.71 -14.83
CA VAL A 346 -4.94 -8.03 -15.71
C VAL A 346 -3.65 -7.70 -14.97
N GLN A 347 -2.57 -7.48 -15.72
CA GLN A 347 -1.33 -6.98 -15.15
C GLN A 347 -1.36 -5.46 -14.98
N ASP A 348 -0.71 -5.00 -13.93
CA ASP A 348 -0.55 -3.61 -13.55
C ASP A 348 0.94 -3.36 -13.22
N PHE A 349 1.46 -2.21 -13.59
CA PHE A 349 2.83 -1.82 -13.27
C PHE A 349 2.83 -0.44 -12.65
N ASP A 350 3.69 -0.23 -11.66
CA ASP A 350 3.65 1.01 -10.90
C ASP A 350 3.93 2.25 -11.79
N TYR A 351 2.97 3.17 -11.79
CA TYR A 351 3.02 4.36 -12.63
C TYR A 351 4.14 5.32 -12.22
N ARG A 352 4.54 5.33 -10.94
CA ARG A 352 5.71 6.11 -10.48
C ARG A 352 6.99 5.50 -11.04
N HIS A 353 7.09 4.18 -11.10
CA HIS A 353 8.21 3.50 -11.76
C HIS A 353 8.24 3.75 -13.27
N THR A 354 7.11 3.71 -13.95
CA THR A 354 7.08 4.03 -15.39
C THR A 354 7.36 5.51 -15.65
N PHE A 355 6.95 6.44 -14.78
CA PHE A 355 7.34 7.86 -14.90
C PHE A 355 8.85 8.04 -14.78
N LYS A 356 9.48 7.39 -13.78
CA LYS A 356 10.94 7.40 -13.59
C LYS A 356 11.64 6.90 -14.85
N ARG A 357 11.16 5.80 -15.43
CA ARG A 357 11.71 5.21 -16.65
C ARG A 357 11.47 6.06 -17.90
N THR A 358 10.29 6.66 -18.05
CA THR A 358 9.97 7.62 -19.11
C THR A 358 10.90 8.81 -19.08
N ARG A 359 11.08 9.44 -17.91
CA ARG A 359 12.06 10.51 -17.75
C ARG A 359 13.46 10.03 -18.08
N LYS A 360 13.89 8.89 -17.55
CA LYS A 360 15.22 8.35 -17.80
C LYS A 360 15.46 8.13 -19.30
N ALA A 361 14.48 7.60 -20.04
CA ALA A 361 14.57 7.40 -21.49
C ALA A 361 14.80 8.73 -22.24
N ILE A 362 14.07 9.79 -21.87
CA ILE A 362 14.21 11.14 -22.45
C ILE A 362 15.54 11.80 -22.03
N CYS A 363 16.04 11.44 -20.86
CA CYS A 363 17.25 12.00 -20.25
C CYS A 363 18.54 11.25 -20.61
N THR A 364 18.47 10.23 -21.48
CA THR A 364 19.65 9.48 -21.92
C THR A 364 20.62 10.35 -22.74
N ARG A 365 21.87 9.88 -22.87
CA ARG A 365 22.88 10.57 -23.70
C ARG A 365 22.56 10.47 -25.20
N ASP A 366 21.89 9.39 -25.59
CA ASP A 366 21.51 9.13 -26.97
C ASP A 366 20.30 9.99 -27.37
N SER A 367 20.23 10.36 -28.65
CA SER A 367 19.01 10.96 -29.18
C SER A 367 17.91 9.90 -29.31
N PHE A 368 16.67 10.29 -29.08
CA PHE A 368 15.50 9.46 -29.36
C PHE A 368 14.68 10.06 -30.50
N LEU A 369 13.97 9.21 -31.25
CA LEU A 369 13.19 9.63 -32.42
C LEU A 369 11.75 9.94 -32.01
N ILE A 370 11.28 11.13 -32.38
CA ILE A 370 9.87 11.51 -32.28
C ILE A 370 9.40 11.93 -33.67
N ASN A 371 8.50 11.14 -34.26
CA ASN A 371 7.98 11.40 -35.60
C ASN A 371 9.12 11.54 -36.64
N ASP A 372 10.09 10.62 -36.59
CA ASP A 372 11.33 10.59 -37.40
C ASP A 372 12.32 11.74 -37.14
N ILE A 373 12.11 12.55 -36.10
CA ILE A 373 13.01 13.62 -35.72
C ILE A 373 13.87 13.17 -34.54
N ALA A 374 15.18 13.19 -34.73
CA ALA A 374 16.12 12.97 -33.63
C ALA A 374 16.08 14.14 -32.65
N ILE A 375 15.67 13.85 -31.43
CA ILE A 375 15.65 14.78 -30.31
C ILE A 375 16.87 14.51 -29.44
N THR A 376 17.73 15.51 -29.30
CA THR A 376 18.92 15.43 -28.47
C THR A 376 18.65 15.95 -27.06
N LYS A 377 19.56 15.63 -26.14
CA LYS A 377 19.59 16.22 -24.80
C LYS A 377 19.52 17.75 -24.80
N ASN A 378 20.24 18.39 -25.70
CA ASN A 378 20.28 19.86 -25.78
C ASN A 378 18.93 20.42 -26.22
N ASP A 379 18.24 19.75 -27.16
CA ASP A 379 16.91 20.17 -27.58
C ASP A 379 15.92 20.20 -26.41
N VAL A 380 15.92 19.15 -25.58
CA VAL A 380 15.05 19.07 -24.40
C VAL A 380 15.44 20.11 -23.35
N LEU A 381 16.74 20.22 -23.02
CA LEU A 381 17.22 21.15 -22.00
C LEU A 381 16.92 22.60 -22.35
N THR A 382 17.21 23.03 -23.58
CA THR A 382 16.95 24.40 -24.02
C THR A 382 15.47 24.76 -23.89
N ARG A 383 14.56 23.85 -24.27
CA ARG A 383 13.11 24.11 -24.12
C ARG A 383 12.64 24.08 -22.67
N LEU A 384 13.18 23.19 -21.84
CA LEU A 384 12.90 23.18 -20.40
C LEU A 384 13.33 24.49 -19.73
N GLU A 385 14.51 25.01 -20.05
CA GLU A 385 14.99 26.29 -19.55
C GLU A 385 14.04 27.44 -19.89
N GLU A 386 13.56 27.50 -21.13
CA GLU A 386 12.61 28.51 -21.60
C GLU A 386 11.28 28.45 -20.84
N VAL A 387 10.73 27.25 -20.66
CA VAL A 387 9.47 27.05 -19.91
C VAL A 387 9.64 27.43 -18.45
N ILE A 388 10.72 27.01 -17.80
CA ILE A 388 11.00 27.32 -16.39
C ILE A 388 11.24 28.81 -16.20
N LEU A 389 11.91 29.47 -17.15
CA LEU A 389 12.10 30.91 -17.11
C LEU A 389 10.74 31.64 -17.22
N LYS A 390 9.87 31.21 -18.14
CA LYS A 390 8.52 31.77 -18.32
C LYS A 390 7.66 31.59 -17.08
N SER A 391 7.70 30.42 -16.42
CA SER A 391 6.95 30.16 -15.20
C SER A 391 7.43 31.01 -14.02
N ARG A 392 8.76 31.19 -13.88
CA ARG A 392 9.36 32.05 -12.84
C ARG A 392 9.00 33.52 -13.03
N VAL A 393 9.04 34.03 -14.26
CA VAL A 393 8.67 35.42 -14.56
C VAL A 393 7.20 35.68 -14.20
N ARG A 394 6.29 34.74 -14.52
CA ARG A 394 4.87 34.80 -14.14
C ARG A 394 4.65 34.85 -12.62
N LEU A 395 5.44 34.11 -11.85
CA LEU A 395 5.36 34.10 -10.38
C LEU A 395 5.95 35.37 -9.75
N SER A 396 6.93 36.01 -10.40
CA SER A 396 7.51 37.28 -9.94
C SER A 396 6.68 38.51 -10.30
N SER A 397 5.69 38.38 -11.18
CA SER A 397 4.92 39.51 -11.70
C SER A 397 3.65 39.76 -10.90
N GLU A 398 3.80 40.33 -9.71
CA GLU A 398 3.10 41.58 -9.43
C GLU A 398 3.98 42.71 -10.02
N ALA A 399 3.62 43.20 -11.21
CA ALA A 399 4.04 44.51 -11.76
C ALA A 399 5.44 44.75 -12.39
N SER A 400 6.03 43.85 -13.20
CA SER A 400 7.11 44.32 -14.12
C SER A 400 7.15 43.63 -15.48
N SER A 401 6.97 44.43 -16.53
CA SER A 401 7.23 44.13 -17.96
C SER A 401 8.73 44.10 -18.31
N ALA A 402 9.59 43.99 -17.30
CA ALA A 402 11.04 43.98 -17.48
C ALA A 402 11.49 42.61 -18.06
N PRO A 403 12.47 42.60 -18.98
CA PRO A 403 13.04 41.35 -19.48
C PRO A 403 13.67 40.53 -18.33
N PRO A 404 13.67 39.18 -18.43
CA PRO A 404 14.22 38.32 -17.37
C PRO A 404 15.67 38.67 -17.07
N SER A 405 16.02 38.80 -15.79
CA SER A 405 17.38 39.15 -15.38
C SER A 405 18.36 38.01 -15.70
N LYS A 406 19.67 38.31 -15.73
CA LYS A 406 20.72 37.29 -15.87
C LYS A 406 20.62 36.22 -14.77
N LEU A 407 20.22 36.63 -13.55
CA LEU A 407 20.04 35.72 -12.42
C LEU A 407 18.86 34.78 -12.63
N ASP A 408 17.76 35.25 -13.20
CA ASP A 408 16.58 34.41 -13.49
C ASP A 408 16.92 33.34 -14.51
N ARG A 409 17.65 33.72 -15.57
CA ARG A 409 18.14 32.78 -16.59
C ARG A 409 19.07 31.72 -15.97
N LEU A 410 20.03 32.14 -15.14
CA LEU A 410 20.95 31.22 -14.47
C LEU A 410 20.20 30.21 -13.58
N LYS A 411 19.27 30.69 -12.74
CA LYS A 411 18.51 29.80 -11.86
C LYS A 411 17.53 28.90 -12.62
N ALA A 412 17.03 29.33 -13.78
CA ALA A 412 16.21 28.49 -14.65
C ALA A 412 17.06 27.36 -15.27
N ALA A 413 18.27 27.67 -15.75
CA ALA A 413 19.23 26.70 -16.24
C ALA A 413 19.65 25.68 -15.17
N GLU A 414 19.99 26.15 -13.97
CA GLU A 414 20.30 25.27 -12.83
C GLU A 414 19.13 24.35 -12.48
N HIS A 415 17.90 24.87 -12.54
CA HIS A 415 16.70 24.08 -12.26
C HIS A 415 16.42 23.05 -13.35
N ALA A 416 16.50 23.46 -14.62
CA ALA A 416 16.35 22.56 -15.76
C ALA A 416 17.36 21.41 -15.69
N PHE A 417 18.62 21.73 -15.37
CA PHE A 417 19.67 20.72 -15.20
C PHE A 417 19.37 19.77 -14.03
N ALA A 418 18.93 20.28 -12.87
CA ALA A 418 18.56 19.44 -11.73
C ALA A 418 17.36 18.52 -12.02
N LEU A 419 16.40 18.99 -12.82
CA LEU A 419 15.26 18.20 -13.29
C LEU A 419 15.63 17.20 -14.38
N TYR A 420 16.62 17.49 -15.22
CA TYR A 420 17.05 16.57 -16.28
C TYR A 420 18.04 15.51 -15.76
N SER A 421 18.94 15.90 -14.85
CA SER A 421 20.01 15.06 -14.30
C SER A 421 19.98 15.15 -12.76
N PRO A 422 19.07 14.43 -12.11
CA PRO A 422 18.91 14.52 -10.66
C PRO A 422 20.10 13.86 -9.97
N LYS A 423 20.36 14.26 -8.72
CA LYS A 423 21.30 13.52 -7.85
C LYS A 423 20.76 12.14 -7.47
N ASP A 424 19.44 12.05 -7.29
CA ASP A 424 18.73 10.81 -6.97
C ASP A 424 17.75 10.47 -8.10
N PRO A 425 18.07 9.51 -8.97
CA PRO A 425 17.18 9.04 -10.03
C PRO A 425 15.87 8.42 -9.51
N GLN A 426 15.81 7.99 -8.25
CA GLN A 426 14.63 7.38 -7.64
C GLN A 426 13.63 8.42 -7.10
N ASN A 427 13.94 9.71 -7.17
CA ASN A 427 13.08 10.77 -6.69
C ASN A 427 11.86 10.98 -7.60
N VAL A 428 10.70 10.49 -7.15
CA VAL A 428 9.42 10.58 -7.87
C VAL A 428 8.92 12.03 -8.02
N PRO A 429 8.93 12.89 -6.98
CA PRO A 429 8.56 14.31 -7.12
C PRO A 429 9.33 15.03 -8.22
N VAL A 430 10.66 14.91 -8.24
CA VAL A 430 11.52 15.53 -9.26
C VAL A 430 11.19 15.00 -10.65
N THR A 431 10.91 13.70 -10.75
CA THR A 431 10.54 13.08 -12.01
C THR A 431 9.25 13.66 -12.56
N ALA A 432 8.23 13.76 -11.73
CA ALA A 432 6.92 14.17 -12.19
C ALA A 432 6.84 15.70 -12.37
N GLU A 433 7.63 16.49 -11.63
CA GLU A 433 7.89 17.90 -11.95
C GLU A 433 8.57 18.07 -13.31
N CYS A 434 9.59 17.26 -13.61
CA CYS A 434 10.27 17.27 -14.92
C CYS A 434 9.29 16.97 -16.06
N LEU A 435 8.51 15.89 -15.95
CA LEU A 435 7.49 15.55 -16.96
C LEU A 435 6.40 16.62 -17.09
N GLY A 436 6.02 17.26 -15.98
CA GLY A 436 5.11 18.41 -15.97
C GLY A 436 5.66 19.60 -16.76
N PHE A 437 6.94 19.95 -16.59
CA PHE A 437 7.56 21.00 -17.39
C PHE A 437 7.74 20.60 -18.86
N ILE A 438 8.01 19.33 -19.16
CA ILE A 438 8.03 18.82 -20.54
C ILE A 438 6.67 19.03 -21.19
N ALA A 439 5.58 18.67 -20.52
CA ALA A 439 4.23 18.91 -21.03
C ALA A 439 4.04 20.39 -21.42
N GLU A 440 4.52 21.33 -20.61
CA GLU A 440 4.35 22.78 -20.84
C GLU A 440 5.17 23.35 -22.01
N ILE A 441 6.10 22.59 -22.62
CA ILE A 441 6.85 23.00 -23.82
C ILE A 441 5.90 23.39 -24.96
N ARG A 442 4.73 22.74 -25.07
CA ARG A 442 3.71 23.02 -26.09
C ARG A 442 3.13 24.44 -26.07
N HIS A 443 3.38 25.20 -25.01
CA HIS A 443 2.90 26.57 -24.81
C HIS A 443 3.99 27.64 -24.97
N LEU A 444 5.17 27.26 -25.46
CA LEU A 444 6.23 28.22 -25.78
C LEU A 444 5.86 29.08 -26.99
N ASP A 445 6.40 30.30 -27.03
CA ASP A 445 6.26 31.17 -28.19
C ASP A 445 7.31 30.78 -29.24
N THR A 446 6.87 30.53 -30.47
CA THR A 446 7.69 30.06 -31.58
C THR A 446 7.99 31.14 -32.60
N ALA A 447 7.61 32.40 -32.36
CA ALA A 447 7.73 33.49 -33.34
C ALA A 447 9.16 33.72 -33.86
N GLN A 448 10.16 33.36 -33.08
CA GLN A 448 11.58 33.56 -33.41
C GLN A 448 12.25 32.29 -33.95
N PHE A 449 11.55 31.16 -34.04
CA PHE A 449 12.17 29.89 -34.40
C PHE A 449 12.45 29.84 -35.90
N ASN A 450 13.64 29.36 -36.26
CA ASN A 450 13.95 29.04 -37.64
C ASN A 450 13.22 27.74 -38.08
N PRO A 451 13.16 27.41 -39.38
CA PRO A 451 12.43 26.22 -39.86
C PRO A 451 12.88 24.89 -39.24
N SER A 452 14.19 24.74 -38.94
CA SER A 452 14.72 23.53 -38.30
C SER A 452 14.28 23.45 -36.84
N GLU A 453 14.40 24.55 -36.09
CA GLU A 453 13.95 24.66 -34.71
C GLU A 453 12.44 24.41 -34.59
N LEU A 454 11.66 24.91 -35.55
CA LEU A 454 10.22 24.70 -35.59
C LEU A 454 9.87 23.22 -35.80
N LYS A 455 10.64 22.50 -36.63
CA LYS A 455 10.45 21.05 -36.85
C LYS A 455 10.73 20.26 -35.56
N THR A 456 11.86 20.53 -34.90
CA THR A 456 12.21 19.93 -33.60
C THR A 456 11.20 20.28 -32.52
N HIS A 457 10.76 21.54 -32.48
CA HIS A 457 9.75 21.99 -31.52
C HIS A 457 8.41 21.31 -31.74
N ASN A 458 7.94 21.15 -32.99
CA ASN A 458 6.69 20.44 -33.28
C ASN A 458 6.75 18.97 -32.82
N ALA A 459 7.89 18.30 -33.02
CA ALA A 459 8.09 16.95 -32.51
C ALA A 459 8.05 16.92 -30.97
N LEU A 460 8.72 17.87 -30.30
CA LEU A 460 8.65 18.01 -28.85
C LEU A 460 7.24 18.34 -28.36
N CYS A 461 6.46 19.14 -29.08
CA CYS A 461 5.08 19.45 -28.75
C CYS A 461 4.17 18.23 -28.84
N LEU A 462 4.31 17.41 -29.88
CA LEU A 462 3.61 16.13 -30.00
C LEU A 462 3.92 15.23 -28.81
N PHE A 463 5.19 15.14 -28.44
CA PHE A 463 5.62 14.41 -27.25
C PHE A 463 5.07 15.00 -25.95
N SER A 464 5.00 16.33 -25.87
CA SER A 464 4.47 17.06 -24.72
C SER A 464 2.98 16.79 -24.50
N GLU A 465 2.18 16.70 -25.57
CA GLU A 465 0.77 16.30 -25.49
C GLU A 465 0.64 14.85 -24.98
N MET A 466 1.49 13.94 -25.48
CA MET A 466 1.52 12.56 -25.01
C MET A 466 1.89 12.47 -23.51
N VAL A 467 2.95 13.17 -23.08
CA VAL A 467 3.38 13.18 -21.67
C VAL A 467 2.33 13.82 -20.77
N HIS A 468 1.70 14.92 -21.20
CA HIS A 468 0.61 15.54 -20.46
C HIS A 468 -0.53 14.54 -20.24
N ALA A 469 -0.94 13.85 -21.31
CA ALA A 469 -2.02 12.86 -21.26
C ALA A 469 -1.71 11.66 -20.34
N LEU A 470 -0.43 11.31 -20.18
CA LEU A 470 0.03 10.28 -19.24
C LEU A 470 -0.03 10.74 -17.78
N ILE A 471 0.49 11.93 -17.47
CA ILE A 471 0.72 12.33 -16.07
C ILE A 471 -0.53 12.90 -15.41
N GLU A 472 -1.34 13.64 -16.15
CA GLU A 472 -2.50 14.40 -15.63
C GLU A 472 -3.44 13.53 -14.78
N PRO A 473 -3.80 12.30 -15.21
CA PRO A 473 -4.69 11.41 -14.47
C PRO A 473 -4.19 10.96 -13.10
N PHE A 474 -2.90 11.16 -12.80
CA PHE A 474 -2.28 10.74 -11.54
C PHE A 474 -1.91 11.92 -10.64
N ILE A 475 -1.93 13.15 -11.16
CA ILE A 475 -1.45 14.34 -10.45
C ILE A 475 -2.53 15.39 -10.21
N ASN A 476 -3.59 15.38 -11.00
CA ASN A 476 -4.68 16.34 -10.88
C ASN A 476 -5.90 15.71 -10.17
N PRO A 477 -6.09 15.96 -8.86
CA PRO A 477 -7.17 15.37 -8.09
C PRO A 477 -8.58 15.84 -8.48
N THR A 478 -8.69 16.87 -9.33
CA THR A 478 -9.97 17.46 -9.73
C THR A 478 -10.58 16.78 -10.95
N LEU A 479 -9.82 15.97 -11.68
CA LEU A 479 -10.30 15.28 -12.87
C LEU A 479 -11.41 14.27 -12.51
N THR A 480 -12.46 14.26 -13.33
CA THR A 480 -13.45 13.18 -13.29
C THR A 480 -12.83 11.86 -13.76
N LEU A 481 -13.46 10.73 -13.44
CA LEU A 481 -13.01 9.42 -13.94
C LEU A 481 -13.02 9.37 -15.47
N SER A 482 -14.01 10.00 -16.12
CA SER A 482 -14.10 10.10 -17.58
C SER A 482 -12.93 10.90 -18.17
N ASP A 483 -12.55 12.01 -17.53
CA ASP A 483 -11.39 12.81 -17.97
C ASP A 483 -10.10 12.01 -17.83
N GLN A 484 -9.93 11.30 -16.71
CA GLN A 484 -8.77 10.44 -16.46
C GLN A 484 -8.65 9.36 -17.53
N ILE A 485 -9.72 8.61 -17.81
CA ILE A 485 -9.71 7.55 -18.82
C ILE A 485 -9.48 8.14 -20.22
N THR A 486 -10.17 9.21 -20.59
CA THR A 486 -9.98 9.87 -21.90
C THR A 486 -8.53 10.30 -22.09
N SER A 487 -7.89 10.84 -21.05
CA SER A 487 -6.49 11.22 -21.06
C SER A 487 -5.55 10.02 -21.24
N LEU A 488 -5.73 8.95 -20.45
CA LEU A 488 -4.90 7.74 -20.55
C LEU A 488 -5.04 7.04 -21.91
N VAL A 489 -6.25 7.02 -22.49
CA VAL A 489 -6.48 6.45 -23.82
C VAL A 489 -5.86 7.31 -24.91
N THR A 490 -5.92 8.65 -24.78
CA THR A 490 -5.21 9.58 -25.67
C THR A 490 -3.71 9.31 -25.64
N PHE A 491 -3.14 9.17 -24.44
CA PHE A 491 -1.74 8.80 -24.25
C PHE A 491 -1.41 7.48 -24.94
N SER A 492 -2.19 6.42 -24.69
CA SER A 492 -1.93 5.08 -25.21
C SER A 492 -1.85 5.05 -26.74
N HIS A 493 -2.76 5.73 -27.43
CA HIS A 493 -2.77 5.79 -28.90
C HIS A 493 -1.64 6.65 -29.47
N LEU A 494 -1.31 7.78 -28.85
CA LEU A 494 -0.15 8.59 -29.26
C LEU A 494 1.16 7.84 -29.07
N CYS A 495 1.31 7.18 -27.92
CA CYS A 495 2.48 6.34 -27.61
C CYS A 495 2.59 5.18 -28.62
N CYS A 496 1.49 4.51 -28.92
CA CYS A 496 1.42 3.46 -29.94
C CYS A 496 1.81 3.98 -31.33
N ALA A 497 1.30 5.13 -31.75
CA ALA A 497 1.60 5.70 -33.06
C ALA A 497 3.09 6.07 -33.19
N LEU A 498 3.66 6.70 -32.16
CA LEU A 498 5.10 7.01 -32.11
C LEU A 498 5.94 5.73 -32.10
N TRP A 499 5.52 4.70 -31.38
CA TRP A 499 6.22 3.42 -31.32
C TRP A 499 6.12 2.62 -32.63
N ILE A 500 4.97 2.57 -33.30
CA ILE A 500 4.84 1.94 -34.63
C ILE A 500 5.84 2.56 -35.61
N LYS A 501 5.99 3.87 -35.51
CA LYS A 501 6.80 4.66 -36.42
C LYS A 501 8.30 4.55 -36.16
N ASN A 502 8.72 4.54 -34.89
CA ASN A 502 10.13 4.64 -34.52
C ASN A 502 10.65 3.51 -33.61
N GLU A 503 9.79 2.60 -33.17
CA GLU A 503 10.09 1.39 -32.39
C GLU A 503 10.96 1.69 -31.17
N SER A 504 11.98 0.87 -30.92
CA SER A 504 12.95 1.05 -29.83
C SER A 504 13.79 2.32 -29.93
N SER A 505 13.75 3.02 -31.07
CA SER A 505 14.41 4.33 -31.20
C SER A 505 13.59 5.46 -30.59
N PHE A 506 12.30 5.25 -30.31
CA PHE A 506 11.47 6.19 -29.56
C PHE A 506 11.60 5.97 -28.05
N ILE A 507 11.22 4.78 -27.57
CA ILE A 507 11.36 4.35 -26.17
C ILE A 507 11.67 2.85 -26.10
N PRO A 508 12.31 2.35 -25.02
CA PRO A 508 12.55 0.92 -24.84
C PRO A 508 11.27 0.09 -24.92
N GLN A 509 11.37 -1.13 -25.45
CA GLN A 509 10.22 -2.01 -25.66
C GLN A 509 9.52 -2.37 -24.34
N GLU A 510 10.27 -2.60 -23.28
CA GLU A 510 9.77 -2.90 -21.94
C GLU A 510 9.01 -1.71 -21.35
N LEU A 511 9.51 -0.49 -21.58
CA LEU A 511 8.83 0.72 -21.13
C LEU A 511 7.51 0.91 -21.89
N TYR A 512 7.51 0.71 -23.21
CA TYR A 512 6.28 0.75 -24.01
C TYR A 512 5.23 -0.24 -23.47
N SER A 513 5.64 -1.50 -23.27
CA SER A 513 4.80 -2.55 -22.69
C SER A 513 4.17 -2.13 -21.37
N ASP A 514 4.98 -1.66 -20.44
CA ASP A 514 4.52 -1.34 -19.09
C ASP A 514 3.57 -0.13 -19.09
N LEU A 515 3.83 0.86 -19.94
CA LEU A 515 2.94 2.02 -20.14
C LEU A 515 1.58 1.59 -20.71
N GLN A 516 1.54 0.67 -21.67
CA GLN A 516 0.29 0.14 -22.21
C GLN A 516 -0.47 -0.70 -21.17
N CYS A 517 0.24 -1.46 -20.33
CA CYS A 517 -0.36 -2.22 -19.23
C CYS A 517 -1.07 -1.30 -18.23
N ILE A 518 -0.49 -0.15 -17.86
CA ILE A 518 -1.13 0.81 -16.93
C ILE A 518 -2.48 1.30 -17.47
N VAL A 519 -2.52 1.68 -18.75
CA VAL A 519 -3.76 2.17 -19.38
C VAL A 519 -4.80 1.05 -19.44
N ARG A 520 -4.36 -0.15 -19.80
CA ARG A 520 -5.22 -1.34 -19.82
C ARG A 520 -5.78 -1.66 -18.43
N ALA A 521 -4.94 -1.66 -17.39
CA ALA A 521 -5.36 -1.88 -16.01
C ALA A 521 -6.39 -0.84 -15.56
N ALA A 522 -6.19 0.45 -15.88
CA ALA A 522 -7.14 1.51 -15.58
C ALA A 522 -8.54 1.24 -16.19
N VAL A 523 -8.59 0.87 -17.47
CA VAL A 523 -9.84 0.58 -18.19
C VAL A 523 -10.55 -0.65 -17.61
N PHE A 524 -9.80 -1.73 -17.37
CA PHE A 524 -10.33 -2.95 -16.78
C PHE A 524 -10.81 -2.73 -15.35
N ARG A 525 -10.13 -1.90 -14.56
CA ARG A 525 -10.56 -1.54 -13.20
C ARG A 525 -11.91 -0.83 -13.21
N VAL A 526 -12.17 0.06 -14.17
CA VAL A 526 -13.51 0.66 -14.35
C VAL A 526 -14.53 -0.41 -14.69
N ALA A 527 -14.26 -1.28 -15.67
CA ALA A 527 -15.18 -2.33 -16.09
C ALA A 527 -15.51 -3.31 -14.95
N HIS A 528 -14.49 -3.78 -14.21
CA HIS A 528 -14.65 -4.61 -13.02
C HIS A 528 -15.46 -3.91 -11.93
N THR A 529 -15.24 -2.60 -11.72
CA THR A 529 -16.01 -1.86 -10.72
C THR A 529 -17.47 -1.77 -11.12
N LYS A 530 -17.78 -1.55 -12.40
CA LYS A 530 -19.16 -1.56 -12.91
C LYS A 530 -19.86 -2.90 -12.72
N VAL A 531 -19.13 -4.01 -12.91
CA VAL A 531 -19.65 -5.36 -12.67
C VAL A 531 -19.89 -5.61 -11.17
N LEU A 532 -18.97 -5.18 -10.31
CA LEU A 532 -19.07 -5.39 -8.87
C LEU A 532 -20.15 -4.52 -8.22
N ASP A 533 -20.07 -3.20 -8.43
CA ASP A 533 -21.01 -2.20 -7.93
C ASP A 533 -20.76 -0.86 -8.66
N PRO A 534 -21.66 -0.45 -9.58
CA PRO A 534 -21.45 0.74 -10.41
C PRO A 534 -21.44 2.05 -9.60
N ASN A 535 -21.94 2.07 -8.36
CA ASN A 535 -21.94 3.27 -7.54
C ASN A 535 -20.62 3.47 -6.77
N ARG A 536 -19.67 2.53 -6.86
CA ARG A 536 -18.36 2.66 -6.21
C ARG A 536 -17.45 3.60 -6.96
N ARG A 537 -16.56 4.25 -6.20
CA ARG A 537 -15.49 5.09 -6.74
C ARG A 537 -14.40 4.23 -7.36
N VAL A 538 -13.86 4.67 -8.48
CA VAL A 538 -12.64 4.10 -9.08
C VAL A 538 -11.48 5.04 -8.78
N LEU A 539 -10.45 4.50 -8.11
CA LEU A 539 -9.29 5.27 -7.66
C LEU A 539 -8.06 4.82 -8.44
N LEU A 540 -7.77 5.49 -9.56
CA LEU A 540 -6.61 5.16 -10.41
C LEU A 540 -5.26 5.47 -9.73
N CYS A 541 -5.25 6.33 -8.72
CA CYS A 541 -4.08 6.57 -7.87
C CYS A 541 -3.64 5.35 -7.04
N LEU A 542 -4.46 4.30 -6.99
CA LEU A 542 -4.12 3.00 -6.37
C LEU A 542 -3.67 1.97 -7.40
N LEU A 543 -3.38 2.36 -8.65
CA LEU A 543 -2.65 1.51 -9.59
C LEU A 543 -1.19 1.41 -9.15
N GLY A 544 -0.55 0.28 -9.42
CA GLY A 544 0.82 0.00 -8.99
C GLY A 544 0.94 -0.71 -7.65
N ASP A 545 2.17 -0.74 -7.15
CA ASP A 545 2.57 -1.39 -5.91
C ASP A 545 3.01 -0.39 -4.82
N ASN A 546 2.85 0.92 -5.06
CA ASN A 546 3.09 1.99 -4.09
C ASN A 546 2.54 1.73 -2.67
N SER A 547 1.43 0.99 -2.51
CA SER A 547 0.95 0.59 -1.17
C SER A 547 1.96 -0.27 -0.39
N VAL A 548 2.71 -1.13 -1.09
CA VAL A 548 3.80 -1.95 -0.53
C VAL A 548 5.02 -1.09 -0.24
N GLU A 549 5.38 -0.14 -1.11
CA GLU A 549 6.47 0.81 -0.84
C GLU A 549 6.21 1.66 0.42
N ILE A 550 4.96 2.14 0.61
CA ILE A 550 4.56 2.86 1.83
C ILE A 550 4.74 1.98 3.07
N LEU A 551 4.37 0.70 2.97
CA LEU A 551 4.57 -0.27 4.04
C LEU A 551 6.06 -0.47 4.33
N PHE A 552 6.92 -0.58 3.31
CA PHE A 552 8.36 -0.67 3.46
C PHE A 552 8.95 0.56 4.15
N GLY A 553 8.53 1.76 3.74
CA GLY A 553 8.92 3.00 4.40
C GLY A 553 8.57 2.99 5.89
N ARG A 554 7.35 2.56 6.23
CA ARG A 554 6.92 2.43 7.63
C ARG A 554 7.72 1.40 8.40
N VAL A 555 7.98 0.23 7.82
CA VAL A 555 8.78 -0.83 8.43
C VAL A 555 10.21 -0.37 8.73
N ARG A 556 10.83 0.39 7.82
CA ARG A 556 12.15 1.00 8.03
C ARG A 556 12.11 2.06 9.14
N MET A 557 11.09 2.92 9.16
CA MET A 557 10.92 3.94 10.21
C MET A 557 10.78 3.32 11.61
N ILE A 558 10.05 2.21 11.75
CA ILE A 558 9.92 1.47 13.03
C ILE A 558 11.29 0.95 13.51
N GLY A 559 12.22 0.65 12.60
CA GLY A 559 13.59 0.26 12.94
C GLY A 559 14.46 1.38 13.52
N GLY A 560 14.03 2.64 13.42
CA GLY A 560 14.76 3.80 13.95
C GLY A 560 16.19 3.89 13.39
N HIS A 561 17.20 3.77 14.25
CA HIS A 561 18.61 3.79 13.86
C HIS A 561 19.08 2.55 13.08
N SER A 562 18.25 1.51 12.98
CA SER A 562 18.52 0.30 12.21
C SER A 562 17.41 0.14 11.15
N PRO A 563 17.38 0.97 10.10
CA PRO A 563 16.31 0.94 9.10
C PRO A 563 16.28 -0.39 8.33
N ASN A 564 17.45 -0.97 8.05
CA ASN A 564 17.58 -2.33 7.54
C ASN A 564 17.50 -3.33 8.69
N GLY A 565 16.85 -4.46 8.47
CA GLY A 565 16.79 -5.57 9.41
C GLY A 565 16.98 -6.92 8.72
N ASP A 566 17.21 -7.96 9.50
CA ASP A 566 17.07 -9.34 8.99
C ASP A 566 15.59 -9.74 8.86
N ILE A 567 15.31 -10.92 8.31
CA ILE A 567 13.93 -11.40 8.09
C ILE A 567 13.12 -11.53 9.40
N GLY A 568 13.76 -11.86 10.52
CA GLY A 568 13.11 -12.00 11.83
C GLY A 568 12.74 -10.64 12.42
N GLU A 569 13.63 -9.65 12.26
CA GLU A 569 13.32 -8.26 12.59
C GLU A 569 12.20 -7.71 11.71
N PHE A 570 12.25 -7.98 10.40
CA PHE A 570 11.19 -7.56 9.49
C PHE A 570 9.84 -8.19 9.83
N GLN A 571 9.76 -9.47 10.19
CA GLN A 571 8.51 -10.07 10.69
C GLN A 571 7.90 -9.23 11.82
N THR A 572 8.72 -8.85 12.81
CA THR A 572 8.25 -8.05 13.96
C THR A 572 7.82 -6.65 13.52
N ARG A 573 8.58 -6.00 12.62
CA ARG A 573 8.31 -4.64 12.15
C ARG A 573 7.09 -4.57 11.23
N PHE A 574 6.90 -5.54 10.32
CA PHE A 574 5.68 -5.67 9.51
C PHE A 574 4.45 -5.85 10.40
N SER A 575 4.53 -6.76 11.39
CA SER A 575 3.45 -6.99 12.35
C SER A 575 3.09 -5.72 13.14
N ALA A 576 4.11 -4.94 13.52
CA ALA A 576 3.92 -3.65 14.19
C ALA A 576 3.31 -2.59 13.27
N ALA A 577 3.77 -2.49 12.01
CA ALA A 577 3.21 -1.58 11.01
C ALA A 577 1.72 -1.86 10.76
N ILE A 578 1.34 -3.13 10.63
CA ILE A 578 -0.05 -3.57 10.46
C ILE A 578 -0.90 -3.26 11.70
N THR A 579 -0.31 -3.44 12.89
CA THR A 579 -0.98 -3.08 14.14
C THR A 579 -1.26 -1.58 14.20
N LEU A 580 -0.32 -0.74 13.77
CA LEU A 580 -0.53 0.70 13.65
C LEU A 580 -1.64 1.03 12.62
N ASP A 581 -1.66 0.37 11.46
CA ASP A 581 -2.74 0.56 10.48
C ASP A 581 -4.12 0.28 11.10
N LYS A 582 -4.28 -0.84 11.80
CA LYS A 582 -5.54 -1.17 12.49
C LYS A 582 -5.90 -0.14 13.58
N ILE A 583 -4.90 0.39 14.29
CA ILE A 583 -5.12 1.46 15.28
C ILE A 583 -5.58 2.75 14.60
N PHE A 584 -4.94 3.17 13.51
CA PHE A 584 -5.30 4.40 12.80
C PHE A 584 -6.60 4.30 12.02
N ASP A 585 -6.98 3.11 11.53
CA ASP A 585 -8.30 2.87 10.96
C ASP A 585 -9.41 3.18 11.99
N ARG A 586 -9.16 2.87 13.27
CA ARG A 586 -10.07 3.14 14.39
C ARG A 586 -9.95 4.56 14.96
N PHE A 587 -8.74 5.09 15.05
CA PHE A 587 -8.41 6.40 15.60
C PHE A 587 -7.76 7.28 14.52
N LYS A 588 -8.54 7.62 13.48
CA LYS A 588 -8.05 8.31 12.27
C LYS A 588 -7.33 9.63 12.56
N ASP A 589 -7.69 10.31 13.65
CA ASP A 589 -7.10 11.59 14.04
C ASP A 589 -5.73 11.46 14.72
N TRP A 590 -5.32 10.24 15.09
CA TRP A 590 -4.02 9.99 15.73
C TRP A 590 -2.87 9.85 14.72
N GLU A 591 -3.19 9.51 13.48
CA GLU A 591 -2.19 9.48 12.43
C GLU A 591 -1.82 10.92 12.07
N MET A 592 -0.64 11.38 12.52
CA MET A 592 -0.14 12.68 12.13
C MET A 592 0.14 12.67 10.64
N LYS A 593 -0.74 13.32 9.88
CA LYS A 593 -0.51 13.59 8.46
C LYS A 593 0.70 14.52 8.36
N SER A 594 1.63 14.23 7.46
CA SER A 594 2.84 15.05 7.24
C SER A 594 2.48 16.55 7.14
N VAL A 595 3.17 17.42 7.88
CA VAL A 595 2.86 18.88 7.89
C VAL A 595 3.28 19.56 6.58
N ARG A 596 4.13 18.91 5.77
CA ARG A 596 4.52 19.35 4.41
C ARG A 596 3.38 19.28 3.38
N LEU A 597 2.21 18.73 3.73
CA LEU A 597 1.11 18.30 2.84
C LEU A 597 0.08 19.37 2.42
N GLN A 598 0.41 20.66 2.40
CA GLN A 598 -0.47 21.59 1.67
C GLN A 598 -0.17 21.41 0.19
N LEU A 599 -1.03 20.68 -0.55
CA LEU A 599 -1.01 20.50 -2.01
C LEU A 599 -1.01 21.87 -2.71
N LYS A 600 0.15 22.52 -2.70
CA LYS A 600 0.37 23.86 -3.24
C LYS A 600 1.29 23.80 -4.43
N ARG A 601 1.99 22.68 -4.65
CA ARG A 601 3.02 22.51 -5.68
C ARG A 601 2.95 21.12 -6.32
N SER A 602 3.41 21.04 -7.57
CA SER A 602 3.66 19.78 -8.30
C SER A 602 4.65 18.85 -7.56
N SER A 603 5.46 19.37 -6.65
CA SER A 603 6.36 18.58 -5.81
C SER A 603 5.66 17.68 -4.79
N ASP A 604 4.35 17.84 -4.56
CA ASP A 604 3.61 17.15 -3.49
C ASP A 604 2.85 15.90 -4.00
N MET A 605 3.12 15.47 -5.25
CA MET A 605 2.41 14.40 -5.96
C MET A 605 2.75 12.99 -5.47
N ASP A 606 3.88 12.82 -4.79
CA ASP A 606 4.23 11.57 -4.10
C ASP A 606 3.36 11.30 -2.86
N HIS A 607 2.52 12.26 -2.48
CA HIS A 607 1.67 12.18 -1.30
C HIS A 607 0.16 12.21 -1.59
N LEU A 608 -0.23 12.15 -2.88
CA LEU A 608 -1.63 12.00 -3.25
C LEU A 608 -2.18 10.65 -2.75
N ALA A 609 -3.23 10.71 -1.94
CA ALA A 609 -3.97 9.57 -1.43
C ALA A 609 -5.43 9.65 -1.91
N PRO A 610 -6.22 8.56 -1.84
CA PRO A 610 -7.63 8.54 -2.27
C PRO A 610 -8.48 9.73 -1.77
N ARG A 611 -8.25 10.17 -0.53
CA ARG A 611 -8.95 11.31 0.09
C ARG A 611 -8.72 12.67 -0.58
N ASN A 612 -7.64 12.80 -1.35
CA ASN A 612 -7.29 14.05 -2.02
C ASN A 612 -8.08 14.24 -3.32
N TRP A 613 -8.65 13.17 -3.87
CA TRP A 613 -9.37 13.21 -5.13
C TRP A 613 -10.80 13.71 -4.95
N THR A 614 -11.12 14.82 -5.61
CA THR A 614 -12.40 15.54 -5.48
C THR A 614 -13.27 15.50 -6.74
N GLY A 615 -12.74 15.01 -7.86
CA GLY A 615 -13.53 14.79 -9.08
C GLY A 615 -14.64 13.74 -8.89
N GLU A 616 -15.58 13.69 -9.83
CA GLU A 616 -16.60 12.63 -9.87
C GLU A 616 -15.95 11.31 -10.31
N LEU A 617 -15.87 10.35 -9.38
CA LEU A 617 -15.12 9.10 -9.57
C LEU A 617 -15.98 7.83 -9.57
N GLN A 618 -17.31 7.93 -9.51
CA GLN A 618 -18.17 6.74 -9.54
C GLN A 618 -18.01 5.98 -10.86
N ALA A 619 -17.97 4.65 -10.81
CA ALA A 619 -17.84 3.84 -12.02
C ALA A 619 -19.02 4.05 -13.00
N SER A 620 -20.21 4.31 -12.48
CA SER A 620 -21.44 4.62 -13.23
C SER A 620 -21.34 5.91 -14.05
N SER A 621 -20.52 6.87 -13.65
CA SER A 621 -20.38 8.16 -14.34
C SER A 621 -19.44 8.11 -15.55
N CYS A 622 -18.63 7.05 -15.67
CA CYS A 622 -17.65 6.88 -16.74
C CYS A 622 -18.17 5.95 -17.83
N ASP A 623 -18.54 6.49 -18.99
CA ASP A 623 -18.81 5.70 -20.19
C ASP A 623 -17.50 5.43 -20.95
N LEU A 624 -17.04 4.17 -20.93
CA LEU A 624 -15.76 3.78 -21.53
C LEU A 624 -15.77 3.97 -23.06
N GLU A 625 -16.88 3.70 -23.74
CA GLU A 625 -16.96 3.84 -25.20
C GLU A 625 -16.91 5.31 -25.61
N LEU A 626 -17.61 6.17 -24.88
CA LEU A 626 -17.57 7.61 -25.10
C LEU A 626 -16.17 8.17 -24.83
N CYS A 627 -15.55 7.81 -23.70
CA CYS A 627 -14.18 8.23 -23.38
C CYS A 627 -13.18 7.78 -24.46
N TRP A 628 -13.35 6.57 -24.99
CA TRP A 628 -12.50 6.04 -26.06
C TRP A 628 -12.68 6.82 -27.37
N SER A 629 -13.93 7.10 -27.76
CA SER A 629 -14.23 7.88 -28.97
C SER A 629 -13.69 9.30 -28.86
N ASP A 630 -13.87 9.95 -27.71
CA ASP A 630 -13.39 11.31 -27.48
C ASP A 630 -11.86 11.39 -27.43
N ALA A 631 -11.21 10.36 -26.86
CA ALA A 631 -9.76 10.22 -26.92
C ALA A 631 -9.26 10.12 -28.37
N LEU A 632 -9.87 9.28 -29.21
CA LEU A 632 -9.50 9.13 -30.61
C LEU A 632 -9.66 10.45 -31.40
N LYS A 633 -10.74 11.22 -31.15
CA LYS A 633 -10.90 12.56 -31.74
C LYS A 633 -9.76 13.51 -31.34
N ARG A 634 -9.33 13.47 -30.08
CA ARG A 634 -8.18 14.27 -29.60
C ARG A 634 -6.88 13.83 -30.26
N VAL A 635 -6.67 12.52 -30.40
CA VAL A 635 -5.51 11.96 -31.10
C VAL A 635 -5.46 12.44 -32.54
N ASP A 636 -6.58 12.40 -33.27
CA ASP A 636 -6.68 12.89 -34.65
C ASP A 636 -6.33 14.38 -34.76
N GLN A 637 -6.84 15.20 -33.84
CA GLN A 637 -6.54 16.64 -33.79
C GLN A 637 -5.05 16.89 -33.55
N ILE A 638 -4.46 16.18 -32.58
CA ILE A 638 -3.03 16.28 -32.26
C ILE A 638 -2.18 15.80 -33.43
N ALA A 639 -2.56 14.68 -34.06
CA ALA A 639 -1.86 14.10 -35.18
C ALA A 639 -1.87 15.04 -36.41
N GLN A 640 -3.02 15.63 -36.73
CA GLN A 640 -3.15 16.64 -37.78
C GLN A 640 -2.32 17.89 -37.48
N LYS A 641 -2.36 18.38 -36.22
CA LYS A 641 -1.64 19.58 -35.79
C LYS A 641 -0.12 19.44 -35.91
N TYR A 642 0.43 18.27 -35.59
CA TYR A 642 1.88 18.03 -35.54
C TYR A 642 2.42 17.12 -36.66
N GLY A 643 1.58 16.77 -37.65
CA GLY A 643 1.97 15.98 -38.81
C GLY A 643 2.39 14.55 -38.47
N LEU A 644 1.69 13.90 -37.53
CA LEU A 644 1.89 12.48 -37.22
C LEU A 644 1.11 11.63 -38.23
N ASN A 645 1.83 11.03 -39.18
CA ASN A 645 1.24 10.16 -40.20
C ASN A 645 1.26 8.70 -39.71
N VAL A 646 0.19 8.27 -39.04
CA VAL A 646 -0.05 6.87 -38.68
C VAL A 646 -1.50 6.52 -39.02
N ASP A 647 -1.68 5.38 -39.68
CA ASP A 647 -2.99 4.86 -40.03
C ASP A 647 -3.59 4.10 -38.84
N PHE A 648 -4.54 4.71 -38.13
CA PHE A 648 -5.24 4.06 -37.03
C PHE A 648 -6.29 3.03 -37.48
N SER A 649 -6.57 2.91 -38.80
CA SER A 649 -7.46 1.87 -39.33
C SER A 649 -6.89 0.45 -39.15
N ILE A 650 -5.60 0.33 -38.78
CA ILE A 650 -5.02 -0.93 -38.29
C ILE A 650 -5.82 -1.55 -37.15
N PHE A 651 -6.57 -0.72 -36.41
CA PHE A 651 -7.42 -1.16 -35.32
C PHE A 651 -8.89 -1.45 -35.72
N ASP A 652 -9.28 -1.40 -36.99
CA ASP A 652 -10.67 -1.65 -37.38
C ASP A 652 -11.04 -3.14 -37.33
N ASN A 653 -10.12 -4.04 -37.70
CA ASN A 653 -10.30 -5.51 -37.65
C ASN A 653 -9.32 -6.18 -36.68
N TRP A 654 -8.93 -5.44 -35.65
CA TRP A 654 -7.83 -5.71 -34.74
C TRP A 654 -7.88 -7.09 -34.06
N MET A 655 -9.08 -7.57 -33.72
CA MET A 655 -9.29 -8.92 -33.17
C MET A 655 -8.96 -10.04 -34.17
N GLN A 656 -9.25 -9.84 -35.46
CA GLN A 656 -9.00 -10.83 -36.51
C GLN A 656 -7.54 -10.83 -36.94
N THR A 657 -6.91 -9.65 -36.98
CA THR A 657 -5.51 -9.49 -37.36
C THR A 657 -4.53 -9.75 -36.22
N GLY A 658 -5.02 -9.89 -34.98
CA GLY A 658 -4.17 -10.04 -33.80
C GLY A 658 -3.35 -8.79 -33.47
N VAL A 659 -3.81 -7.62 -33.94
CA VAL A 659 -3.17 -6.32 -33.71
C VAL A 659 -3.90 -5.64 -32.56
N ASP A 660 -3.19 -5.09 -31.59
CA ASP A 660 -3.78 -4.27 -30.52
C ASP A 660 -2.72 -3.29 -29.96
N LEU A 661 -3.08 -2.46 -29.00
CA LEU A 661 -2.17 -1.46 -28.43
C LEU A 661 -0.93 -2.09 -27.74
N MET A 662 -0.98 -3.36 -27.36
CA MET A 662 0.16 -4.10 -26.80
C MET A 662 0.94 -4.90 -27.85
N ARG A 663 0.33 -5.13 -29.02
CA ARG A 663 0.87 -5.84 -30.20
C ARG A 663 0.60 -5.01 -31.46
N PRO A 664 1.16 -3.80 -31.56
CA PRO A 664 0.76 -2.86 -32.61
C PRO A 664 1.16 -3.29 -34.03
N LYS A 665 2.11 -4.24 -34.16
CA LYS A 665 2.48 -4.89 -35.43
C LYS A 665 1.94 -6.33 -35.57
N GLY A 666 1.07 -6.76 -34.65
CA GLY A 666 0.62 -8.14 -34.52
C GLY A 666 1.69 -9.08 -33.96
N GLY A 667 1.32 -10.34 -33.73
CA GLY A 667 2.25 -11.38 -33.28
C GLY A 667 2.58 -11.32 -31.79
N ARG A 668 3.87 -11.15 -31.45
CA ARG A 668 4.37 -11.19 -30.07
C ARG A 668 4.09 -9.87 -29.34
N TYR A 669 3.88 -9.97 -28.03
CA TYR A 669 3.83 -8.80 -27.17
C TYR A 669 5.17 -8.08 -27.15
N VAL A 670 5.14 -6.75 -27.25
CA VAL A 670 6.32 -5.89 -27.17
C VAL A 670 6.94 -6.04 -25.77
N GLY A 671 8.27 -6.07 -25.66
CA GLY A 671 8.97 -6.03 -24.36
C GLY A 671 9.04 -7.35 -23.58
N ILE A 672 8.75 -8.50 -24.21
CA ILE A 672 8.92 -9.85 -23.63
C ILE A 672 10.18 -10.57 -24.18
N SER A 673 10.89 -10.03 -25.17
CA SER A 673 12.13 -10.61 -25.71
C SER A 673 13.36 -10.30 -24.84
N ALA A 674 14.40 -11.14 -24.94
CA ALA A 674 15.67 -11.05 -24.18
C ALA A 674 16.60 -9.88 -24.61
N GLU A 675 16.05 -8.81 -25.19
CA GLU A 675 16.85 -7.66 -25.63
C GLU A 675 17.30 -6.80 -24.44
N VAL A 676 18.42 -6.09 -24.62
CA VAL A 676 19.03 -5.26 -23.57
C VAL A 676 18.16 -4.04 -23.32
N ASN A 677 17.62 -3.95 -22.10
CA ASN A 677 16.80 -2.83 -21.63
C ASN A 677 17.63 -1.53 -21.51
N ARG A 678 17.54 -0.67 -22.52
CA ARG A 678 18.24 0.64 -22.57
C ARG A 678 17.80 1.62 -21.46
N GLY A 679 16.69 1.35 -20.77
CA GLY A 679 16.21 2.14 -19.63
C GLY A 679 16.96 1.85 -18.32
N LEU A 680 17.74 0.78 -18.26
CA LEU A 680 18.61 0.44 -17.14
C LEU A 680 20.07 0.74 -17.53
N GLY A 681 20.50 1.99 -17.34
CA GLY A 681 21.93 2.36 -17.49
C GLY A 681 22.88 1.45 -16.70
N GLU A 682 24.16 1.50 -17.10
CA GLU A 682 25.28 0.70 -16.58
C GLU A 682 25.40 0.72 -15.04
N ASP A 683 24.91 1.77 -14.37
CA ASP A 683 24.87 1.91 -12.91
C ASP A 683 24.07 0.82 -12.16
N SER A 684 23.28 -0.01 -12.87
CA SER A 684 22.60 -1.17 -12.27
C SER A 684 23.50 -2.40 -12.10
N PHE A 685 24.70 -2.39 -12.69
CA PHE A 685 25.68 -3.46 -12.56
C PHE A 685 26.87 -3.10 -11.65
N GLU A 686 27.07 -1.83 -11.28
CA GLU A 686 28.28 -1.37 -10.56
C GLU A 686 28.20 -1.37 -9.02
N ASN A 687 27.10 -1.83 -8.40
CA ASN A 687 27.03 -1.93 -6.92
C ASN A 687 27.25 -3.34 -6.35
N ALA A 688 27.79 -4.27 -7.15
CA ALA A 688 28.10 -5.64 -6.70
C ALA A 688 29.59 -5.86 -6.35
N ASP A 689 30.49 -4.99 -6.78
CA ASP A 689 31.94 -5.17 -6.60
C ASP A 689 32.58 -3.94 -5.95
N ASP A 690 32.41 -3.79 -4.63
CA ASP A 690 33.45 -3.12 -3.84
C ASP A 690 33.45 -3.66 -2.40
N ASP A 691 34.12 -4.80 -2.22
CA ASP A 691 34.89 -5.07 -0.99
C ASP A 691 35.91 -6.21 -1.23
N ASN A 692 37.19 -5.80 -1.27
CA ASN A 692 38.46 -6.55 -1.18
C ASN A 692 39.21 -6.97 -2.47
N LEU A 693 40.21 -6.15 -2.81
CA LEU A 693 41.62 -6.52 -3.05
C LEU A 693 41.92 -8.03 -3.29
N ASP A 694 42.21 -8.40 -4.54
CA ASP A 694 43.57 -8.72 -4.98
C ASP A 694 43.65 -8.78 -6.53
N SER A 695 44.69 -8.14 -7.06
CA SER A 695 44.98 -8.02 -8.48
C SER A 695 45.67 -9.28 -9.01
N SER A 696 45.02 -10.06 -9.88
CA SER A 696 45.61 -10.69 -11.07
C SER A 696 44.72 -11.83 -11.60
N HIS A 697 44.01 -11.57 -12.71
CA HIS A 697 43.83 -12.47 -13.87
C HIS A 697 42.68 -11.94 -14.74
N PRO A 698 42.88 -11.68 -16.05
CA PRO A 698 41.79 -11.29 -16.94
C PRO A 698 40.93 -12.52 -17.24
N LEU A 699 39.69 -12.55 -16.75
CA LEU A 699 38.72 -13.57 -17.14
C LEU A 699 38.04 -13.18 -18.44
N ASN A 700 38.23 -14.07 -19.41
CA ASN A 700 37.79 -14.01 -20.80
C ASN A 700 36.26 -14.08 -20.91
N LEU A 701 35.65 -13.18 -21.69
CA LEU A 701 34.21 -12.94 -21.77
C LEU A 701 33.47 -13.83 -22.80
N ASP A 702 33.99 -15.05 -23.07
CA ASP A 702 33.52 -15.90 -24.18
C ASP A 702 32.91 -17.26 -23.73
N CYS A 703 32.51 -17.43 -22.46
CA CYS A 703 32.07 -18.74 -21.95
C CYS A 703 30.69 -18.78 -21.26
N LEU A 704 29.74 -17.91 -21.64
CA LEU A 704 28.34 -18.06 -21.24
C LEU A 704 27.47 -18.29 -22.48
N ASP A 705 27.43 -19.56 -22.91
CA ASP A 705 26.42 -20.07 -23.84
C ASP A 705 25.05 -20.00 -23.14
N ILE A 706 24.38 -18.85 -23.26
CA ILE A 706 22.95 -18.72 -22.98
C ILE A 706 22.26 -18.96 -24.32
N GLU A 707 21.67 -20.15 -24.49
CA GLU A 707 20.86 -20.43 -25.67
C GLU A 707 19.68 -19.43 -25.77
N PRO A 708 19.37 -18.92 -26.98
CA PRO A 708 18.27 -17.99 -27.18
C PRO A 708 16.92 -18.64 -26.87
N ILE A 709 16.14 -18.00 -26.01
CA ILE A 709 14.76 -18.42 -25.68
C ILE A 709 13.89 -18.23 -26.93
N VAL A 710 13.60 -19.33 -27.64
CA VAL A 710 12.56 -19.39 -28.66
C VAL A 710 11.24 -19.68 -27.95
N PHE A 711 10.34 -18.70 -27.90
CA PHE A 711 8.95 -18.92 -27.50
C PHE A 711 8.28 -19.83 -28.54
N ASP A 712 8.04 -21.08 -28.17
CA ASP A 712 7.10 -21.98 -28.83
C ASP A 712 5.69 -21.67 -28.30
N PRO A 713 4.74 -21.25 -29.15
CA PRO A 713 3.35 -21.04 -28.73
C PRO A 713 2.65 -22.30 -28.19
N ASP A 714 3.24 -23.48 -28.35
CA ASP A 714 2.78 -24.74 -27.73
C ASP A 714 3.37 -25.00 -26.33
N ASP A 715 4.33 -24.19 -25.85
CA ASP A 715 4.88 -24.25 -24.48
C ASP A 715 3.95 -23.51 -23.49
N GLN A 716 2.66 -23.87 -23.49
CA GLN A 716 1.78 -23.60 -22.35
C GLN A 716 2.39 -24.30 -21.12
N PRO A 717 2.23 -23.78 -19.88
CA PRO A 717 2.51 -24.61 -18.72
C PRO A 717 1.73 -25.90 -18.93
N SER A 718 2.45 -27.04 -19.01
CA SER A 718 1.79 -28.30 -19.33
C SER A 718 0.63 -28.50 -18.36
N GLU A 719 -0.44 -29.15 -18.82
CA GLU A 719 -1.50 -29.62 -17.91
C GLU A 719 -0.88 -30.34 -16.70
N ASP A 720 0.33 -30.90 -16.83
CA ASP A 720 1.10 -31.51 -15.75
C ASP A 720 1.50 -30.53 -14.63
N VAL A 721 1.86 -29.27 -14.89
CA VAL A 721 2.17 -28.30 -13.81
C VAL A 721 0.89 -27.94 -13.04
N VAL A 722 -0.22 -27.78 -13.76
CA VAL A 722 -1.54 -27.53 -13.17
C VAL A 722 -2.02 -28.76 -12.39
N ALA A 723 -1.78 -29.96 -12.92
CA ALA A 723 -2.13 -31.25 -12.33
C ALA A 723 -1.23 -31.60 -11.13
N GLU A 724 0.06 -31.24 -11.16
CA GLU A 724 1.01 -31.46 -10.05
C GLU A 724 0.62 -30.60 -8.84
N VAL A 725 0.23 -29.34 -9.07
CA VAL A 725 -0.33 -28.48 -8.02
C VAL A 725 -1.72 -28.99 -7.57
N GLN A 726 -2.53 -29.60 -8.45
CA GLN A 726 -3.79 -30.26 -8.07
C GLN A 726 -3.59 -31.55 -7.26
N GLN A 727 -2.51 -32.30 -7.52
CA GLN A 727 -2.18 -33.52 -6.80
C GLN A 727 -1.62 -33.20 -5.41
N GLN A 728 -0.70 -32.22 -5.30
CA GLN A 728 -0.27 -31.67 -4.01
C GLN A 728 -1.48 -31.16 -3.19
N PHE A 729 -2.49 -30.60 -3.87
CA PHE A 729 -3.75 -30.18 -3.26
C PHE A 729 -4.60 -31.34 -2.72
N LEU A 730 -4.75 -32.45 -3.45
CA LEU A 730 -5.47 -33.65 -2.98
C LEU A 730 -4.81 -34.24 -1.73
N ASP A 731 -3.48 -34.26 -1.69
CA ASP A 731 -2.71 -34.81 -0.58
C ASP A 731 -2.82 -33.95 0.70
N ILE A 732 -2.83 -32.62 0.56
CA ILE A 732 -3.05 -31.67 1.67
C ILE A 732 -4.50 -31.72 2.16
N HIS A 733 -5.48 -31.88 1.26
CA HIS A 733 -6.89 -31.92 1.62
C HIS A 733 -7.29 -33.22 2.34
N GLN A 734 -6.69 -34.35 1.98
CA GLN A 734 -6.88 -35.64 2.67
C GLN A 734 -6.26 -35.65 4.06
N SER A 735 -5.08 -35.05 4.24
CA SER A 735 -4.41 -34.96 5.54
C SER A 735 -5.13 -34.03 6.52
N HIS A 736 -5.69 -32.90 6.05
CA HIS A 736 -6.51 -32.00 6.90
C HIS A 736 -7.89 -32.56 7.27
N PHE A 737 -8.49 -33.40 6.43
CA PHE A 737 -9.78 -34.04 6.74
C PHE A 737 -9.62 -35.10 7.84
N LEU A 738 -8.51 -35.84 7.84
CA LEU A 738 -8.18 -36.84 8.87
C LEU A 738 -7.88 -36.21 10.24
N LEU A 739 -7.26 -35.03 10.28
CA LEU A 739 -6.98 -34.31 11.54
C LEU A 739 -8.23 -33.70 12.20
N ARG A 740 -9.30 -33.40 11.44
CA ARG A 740 -10.56 -32.91 12.03
C ARG A 740 -11.45 -34.01 12.61
N CYS A 741 -11.24 -35.28 12.27
CA CYS A 741 -12.02 -36.39 12.83
C CYS A 741 -11.53 -36.86 14.21
N HIS A 742 -10.37 -36.40 14.70
CA HIS A 742 -9.78 -36.89 15.96
C HIS A 742 -9.86 -35.96 17.18
N HIS A 743 -10.52 -34.80 17.10
CA HIS A 743 -10.72 -33.90 18.26
C HIS A 743 -12.20 -33.64 18.54
N SER A 744 -12.87 -34.65 19.10
CA SER A 744 -14.08 -34.47 19.92
C SER A 744 -13.68 -34.53 21.41
N PRO A 745 -13.96 -33.50 22.22
CA PRO A 745 -13.57 -33.51 23.63
C PRO A 745 -14.52 -34.38 24.45
N ARG A 746 -14.02 -35.53 24.91
CA ARG A 746 -14.65 -36.31 25.99
C ARG A 746 -14.69 -35.46 27.27
N ARG A 747 -15.89 -35.04 27.67
CA ARG A 747 -16.19 -34.59 29.03
C ARG A 747 -15.91 -35.72 30.02
N SER A 748 -15.00 -35.50 30.97
CA SER A 748 -14.92 -36.33 32.19
C SER A 748 -15.50 -35.56 33.38
N LEU A 749 -16.59 -36.09 33.91
CA LEU A 749 -17.09 -35.84 35.27
C LEU A 749 -16.12 -36.45 36.28
N ARG A 750 -15.58 -35.63 37.18
CA ARG A 750 -15.52 -35.83 38.64
C ARG A 750 -14.99 -34.59 39.31
#